data_AF-A0A5B0BGD0-F1
#
_entry.id   AF-A0A5B0BGD0-F1
#
_cell.length_a   1.000
_cell.length_b   1.000
_cell.length_c   1.000
_cell.angle_alpha   90.00
_cell.angle_beta   90.00
_cell.angle_gamma   90.00
#
_symmetry.space_group_name_H-M   'P 1'
#
loop_
_entity.id
_entity.type
_entity.pdbx_description
1 polymer ?
#
loop_
_entity_poly.entity_id
_entity_poly.type
_entity_poly.pdbx_seq_one_letter_code
_entity_poly.pdbx_strand_id
1 'polypeptide(L)'
;MYPRLLSQRFGRRLAATLVTSLLALGLSAPTGSAAPADRSAADLPPQEPGVTLRVFDMQVPLDKLCDLKPGQTPNIDKLMPVINWSSDADFGLSANFVSQTLANLNVPTAGTYAFRLTSDDGSRLYVDDKLVISHDGLHGADPKDGNVVLTAGYHSIRIDHFERDGGQQVTLAWKPPSASAFAVVPTSVLSTDAGVVRVTAPGRKECELSGDSPGDGLPLTGVHPNYALTDLRPTGFQPQVSAMDWLPDGRLAVTTWGGSENTTGEVYLLSNVTGNTGPDKVTYKKVASGLKEPMGIKYVDGKLYVSQKHELTELNDTNGDEVTDTYRRVATWPYGGNFHEFAFGLLYKDGFFYLNLSVSINYGGATTNPQPAANRGTTIKVNKSTGAVSYVAGGLRTPNGIGWGPEGDIFVTDNQGGWLPSSKLVQIKQGRFFNHYTNPAGPFDSQRVTKPVLWLPQNEIANSPSTPLQLAEGPFAGQMLFGDVTYGGIQRGYLEKVNGEYQGAVFRLTQGLEVGVNRISVGPDGAIYAGGLGADGNWGQEGKLKYGLQKLTPKGTAAFDIREMRAVSGGFALEYTQPLSNETAAGLAARYKVEQWRYVPRVDYGGPKVDEETLTVQSATLSADRKTVILAIPGLKPNRVVHVRSARPFSSADGTSLWSTEAWYTMNQLPGTPSSTGEVKGVGSKCLDVDNAGTADGTKVQLWTCNSTPAQEWSLLGTGAVRALGKCLDIDNSGTADGTKVQLWTCNGTAAQVWQPQSDGTLRNPQSGKCLDVVGGSGNDGTAAHLWSCLNQQSQKWLLP
;
A
#
# COMPACT_ATOMS: atom_id res chain seq x y z
N MET A 1 9.67 -55.44 13.23
CA MET A 1 9.70 -56.80 12.67
C MET A 1 8.26 -57.28 12.49
N TYR A 2 7.82 -57.48 11.25
CA TYR A 2 6.54 -58.11 10.85
C TYR A 2 6.49 -59.59 11.30
N PRO A 3 5.34 -60.33 11.34
CA PRO A 3 4.19 -60.30 10.40
C PRO A 3 2.77 -60.46 11.03
N ARG A 4 1.67 -59.95 10.44
CA ARG A 4 0.78 -60.54 9.39
C ARG A 4 0.33 -62.00 9.62
N LEU A 5 -0.96 -62.22 9.93
CA LEU A 5 -1.97 -62.89 9.05
C LEU A 5 -3.30 -63.26 9.77
N LEU A 6 -4.38 -62.75 9.18
CA LEU A 6 -5.78 -63.22 9.06
C LEU A 6 -6.23 -64.56 9.70
N SER A 7 -7.43 -64.53 10.29
CA SER A 7 -8.41 -65.63 10.15
C SER A 7 -9.85 -65.13 10.17
N GLN A 8 -10.70 -65.88 9.46
CA GLN A 8 -12.03 -65.57 8.97
C GLN A 8 -13.15 -66.26 9.79
N ARG A 9 -14.31 -65.60 9.86
CA ARG A 9 -15.72 -66.11 9.78
C ARG A 9 -16.18 -67.14 10.86
N PHE A 10 -17.41 -67.13 11.36
CA PHE A 10 -18.70 -67.34 10.69
C PHE A 10 -19.86 -67.13 11.69
N GLY A 11 -21.06 -66.81 11.22
CA GLY A 11 -22.29 -67.05 12.00
C GLY A 11 -23.54 -66.29 11.55
N ARG A 12 -24.19 -66.74 10.48
CA ARG A 12 -25.49 -66.26 9.94
C ARG A 12 -26.68 -66.65 10.82
N ARG A 13 -27.74 -65.82 10.86
CA ARG A 13 -29.16 -66.25 10.65
C ARG A 13 -30.04 -65.11 10.05
N LEU A 14 -30.70 -65.46 8.93
CA LEU A 14 -32.05 -65.15 8.40
C LEU A 14 -32.75 -63.80 8.73
N ALA A 15 -33.65 -63.24 7.92
CA ALA A 15 -33.96 -63.14 6.50
C ALA A 15 -35.28 -62.33 6.44
N ALA A 16 -35.31 -61.16 5.79
CA ALA A 16 -36.50 -60.57 5.17
C ALA A 16 -36.09 -59.32 4.37
N THR A 17 -36.59 -59.28 3.15
CA THR A 17 -36.22 -58.45 1.99
C THR A 17 -36.65 -56.99 2.07
N LEU A 18 -35.71 -56.08 1.78
CA LEU A 18 -36.00 -54.81 1.11
C LEU A 18 -34.96 -54.60 -0.01
N VAL A 19 -35.47 -54.28 -1.19
CA VAL A 19 -34.72 -54.10 -2.43
C VAL A 19 -33.80 -52.89 -2.29
N THR A 20 -32.48 -53.14 -2.24
CA THR A 20 -31.44 -52.14 -2.48
C THR A 20 -30.70 -52.50 -3.76
N SER A 21 -30.93 -51.71 -4.81
CA SER A 21 -30.11 -51.70 -6.02
C SER A 21 -28.73 -51.16 -5.65
N LEU A 22 -27.70 -51.99 -5.81
CA LEU A 22 -26.30 -51.61 -5.61
C LEU A 22 -25.91 -50.52 -6.61
N LEU A 23 -25.53 -49.34 -6.12
CA LEU A 23 -24.60 -48.47 -6.86
C LEU A 23 -23.19 -49.05 -6.71
N ALA A 24 -22.60 -49.43 -7.84
CA ALA A 24 -21.18 -49.65 -7.97
C ALA A 24 -20.45 -48.33 -7.65
N LEU A 25 -19.51 -48.40 -6.70
CA LEU A 25 -18.53 -47.36 -6.44
C LEU A 25 -17.61 -47.25 -7.67
N GLY A 26 -17.96 -46.34 -8.58
CA GLY A 26 -17.06 -45.86 -9.61
C GLY A 26 -15.97 -45.00 -8.96
N LEU A 27 -14.72 -45.38 -9.21
CA LEU A 27 -13.57 -44.49 -9.09
C LEU A 27 -13.83 -43.29 -10.00
N SER A 28 -14.20 -42.15 -9.42
CA SER A 28 -14.28 -40.89 -10.13
C SER A 28 -12.86 -40.43 -10.45
N ALA A 29 -12.48 -40.55 -11.72
CA ALA A 29 -11.40 -39.77 -12.30
C ALA A 29 -11.61 -38.27 -11.99
N PRO A 30 -10.54 -37.46 -11.86
CA PRO A 30 -10.70 -36.03 -11.74
C PRO A 30 -11.51 -35.54 -12.94
N THR A 31 -12.66 -34.91 -12.68
CA THR A 31 -13.46 -34.24 -13.69
C THR A 31 -12.53 -33.27 -14.41
N GLY A 32 -12.31 -33.54 -15.70
CA GLY A 32 -11.56 -32.65 -16.57
C GLY A 32 -12.10 -31.23 -16.43
N SER A 33 -11.20 -30.27 -16.43
CA SER A 33 -11.51 -28.89 -16.74
C SER A 33 -12.47 -28.86 -17.92
N ALA A 34 -13.65 -28.27 -17.72
CA ALA A 34 -14.56 -27.98 -18.82
C ALA A 34 -13.76 -27.25 -19.91
N ALA A 35 -13.89 -27.68 -21.17
CA ALA A 35 -13.37 -26.91 -22.28
C ALA A 35 -13.96 -25.49 -22.19
N PRO A 36 -13.16 -24.42 -22.41
CA PRO A 36 -13.69 -23.08 -22.40
C PRO A 36 -14.81 -22.98 -23.43
N ALA A 37 -15.99 -22.55 -22.97
CA ALA A 37 -17.14 -22.32 -23.83
C ALA A 37 -16.85 -21.13 -24.77
N ASP A 38 -17.39 -21.20 -26.00
CA ASP A 38 -17.37 -20.10 -26.97
C ASP A 38 -17.81 -18.79 -26.28
N ARG A 39 -16.97 -17.74 -26.30
CA ARG A 39 -17.37 -16.42 -25.81
C ARG A 39 -18.21 -15.73 -26.87
N SER A 40 -19.47 -15.45 -26.56
CA SER A 40 -20.33 -14.69 -27.46
C SER A 40 -19.88 -13.22 -27.47
N ALA A 41 -20.24 -12.47 -28.53
CA ALA A 41 -20.00 -11.03 -28.57
C ALA A 41 -20.66 -10.26 -27.40
N ALA A 42 -21.68 -10.87 -26.75
CA ALA A 42 -22.34 -10.30 -25.58
C ALA A 42 -21.53 -10.47 -24.28
N ASP A 43 -20.51 -11.34 -24.27
CA ASP A 43 -19.66 -11.60 -23.10
C ASP A 43 -18.40 -10.73 -23.08
N LEU A 44 -18.10 -10.03 -24.18
CA LEU A 44 -16.99 -9.10 -24.26
C LEU A 44 -17.43 -7.70 -23.82
N PRO A 45 -16.56 -6.95 -23.10
CA PRO A 45 -16.79 -5.53 -22.89
C PRO A 45 -16.83 -4.79 -24.24
N PRO A 46 -17.30 -3.53 -24.31
CA PRO A 46 -17.24 -2.74 -25.54
C PRO A 46 -15.86 -2.85 -26.20
N GLN A 47 -15.81 -3.11 -27.51
CA GLN A 47 -14.57 -3.37 -28.24
C GLN A 47 -14.24 -2.24 -29.23
N GLU A 48 -12.96 -1.99 -29.48
CA GLU A 48 -12.43 -1.11 -30.53
C GLU A 48 -11.45 -1.85 -31.46
N PRO A 49 -11.32 -1.47 -32.75
CA PRO A 49 -10.44 -2.15 -33.69
C PRO A 49 -8.95 -2.06 -33.30
N GLY A 50 -8.24 -3.18 -33.41
CA GLY A 50 -6.80 -3.26 -33.11
C GLY A 50 -6.47 -4.19 -31.95
N VAL A 51 -5.29 -4.03 -31.38
CA VAL A 51 -4.71 -4.87 -30.32
C VAL A 51 -4.04 -4.01 -29.26
N THR A 52 -3.95 -4.51 -28.04
CA THR A 52 -3.19 -3.87 -26.96
C THR A 52 -1.76 -4.42 -26.95
N LEU A 53 -0.75 -3.57 -27.13
CA LEU A 53 0.67 -3.88 -26.93
C LEU A 53 1.12 -3.31 -25.59
N ARG A 54 1.62 -4.17 -24.70
CA ARG A 54 2.27 -3.81 -23.45
C ARG A 54 3.74 -4.17 -23.50
N VAL A 55 4.62 -3.28 -23.07
CA VAL A 55 6.07 -3.51 -23.02
C VAL A 55 6.61 -3.27 -21.62
N PHE A 56 7.44 -4.18 -21.14
CA PHE A 56 8.01 -4.28 -19.81
C PHE A 56 9.53 -4.21 -19.92
N ASP A 57 10.11 -3.11 -19.45
CA ASP A 57 11.55 -2.87 -19.48
C ASP A 57 12.24 -3.71 -18.39
N MET A 58 12.99 -4.73 -18.80
CA MET A 58 13.65 -5.63 -17.87
C MET A 58 14.99 -5.07 -17.39
N GLN A 59 15.60 -4.17 -18.16
CA GLN A 59 16.91 -3.53 -17.91
C GLN A 59 18.07 -4.52 -17.73
N VAL A 60 17.83 -5.81 -17.96
CA VAL A 60 18.79 -6.90 -17.91
C VAL A 60 18.55 -7.80 -19.11
N PRO A 61 19.61 -8.39 -19.68
CA PRO A 61 19.47 -9.31 -20.80
C PRO A 61 18.67 -10.55 -20.40
N LEU A 62 17.84 -11.00 -21.35
CA LEU A 62 17.08 -12.24 -21.29
C LEU A 62 17.63 -13.19 -22.35
N ASP A 63 17.69 -14.48 -22.03
CA ASP A 63 18.05 -15.54 -23.00
C ASP A 63 16.84 -16.37 -23.43
N LYS A 64 15.70 -16.16 -22.78
CA LYS A 64 14.43 -16.85 -22.99
C LYS A 64 13.29 -16.04 -22.33
N LEU A 65 12.06 -16.31 -22.75
CA LEU A 65 10.86 -15.81 -22.09
C LEU A 65 10.84 -16.21 -20.62
N CYS A 66 10.44 -15.25 -19.80
CA CYS A 66 10.16 -15.45 -18.39
C CYS A 66 8.70 -15.12 -18.10
N ASP A 67 8.19 -15.69 -17.01
CA ASP A 67 6.92 -15.27 -16.46
C ASP A 67 7.15 -13.95 -15.69
N LEU A 68 6.47 -12.89 -16.09
CA LEU A 68 6.52 -11.61 -15.37
C LEU A 68 5.86 -11.78 -14.00
N LYS A 69 6.46 -11.20 -12.95
CA LYS A 69 5.78 -11.13 -11.65
C LYS A 69 4.42 -10.43 -11.82
N PRO A 70 3.34 -10.96 -11.20
CA PRO A 70 2.00 -10.43 -11.37
C PRO A 70 1.85 -9.03 -10.76
N GLY A 71 0.93 -8.23 -11.30
CA GLY A 71 0.60 -6.91 -10.78
C GLY A 71 1.57 -5.79 -11.19
N GLN A 72 2.47 -6.04 -12.14
CA GLN A 72 3.36 -5.02 -12.68
C GLN A 72 2.68 -4.16 -13.74
N THR A 73 2.71 -2.84 -13.56
CA THR A 73 2.27 -1.87 -14.59
C THR A 73 3.33 -1.80 -15.69
N PRO A 74 2.98 -1.91 -16.99
CA PRO A 74 3.94 -1.86 -18.09
C PRO A 74 4.63 -0.50 -18.22
N ASN A 75 5.79 -0.46 -18.86
CA ASN A 75 6.48 0.78 -19.20
C ASN A 75 5.79 1.49 -20.38
N ILE A 76 5.16 0.71 -21.26
CA ILE A 76 4.51 1.19 -22.48
C ILE A 76 3.23 0.39 -22.67
N ASP A 77 2.13 1.09 -22.99
CA ASP A 77 0.84 0.49 -23.30
C ASP A 77 0.22 1.25 -24.49
N LYS A 78 0.05 0.57 -25.63
CA LYS A 78 -0.38 1.15 -26.91
C LYS A 78 -1.55 0.37 -27.52
N LEU A 79 -2.46 1.09 -28.16
CA LEU A 79 -3.39 0.52 -29.13
C LEU A 79 -2.68 0.46 -30.50
N MET A 80 -2.58 -0.74 -31.07
CA MET A 80 -1.91 -0.99 -32.34
C MET A 80 -2.90 -1.56 -33.36
N PRO A 81 -2.88 -1.14 -34.64
CA PRO A 81 -3.86 -1.58 -35.63
C PRO A 81 -3.68 -3.03 -36.07
N VAL A 82 -2.43 -3.49 -36.20
CA VAL A 82 -2.06 -4.85 -36.62
C VAL A 82 -0.84 -5.30 -35.83
N ILE A 83 -0.54 -6.60 -35.83
CA ILE A 83 0.67 -7.17 -35.24
C ILE A 83 1.70 -7.37 -36.36
N ASN A 84 2.43 -6.31 -36.67
CA ASN A 84 3.51 -6.29 -37.65
C ASN A 84 4.46 -5.15 -37.32
N TRP A 85 5.37 -5.39 -36.39
CA TRP A 85 6.23 -4.39 -35.76
C TRP A 85 7.68 -4.80 -35.86
N SER A 86 8.57 -3.82 -36.05
CA SER A 86 10.00 -4.11 -36.15
C SER A 86 10.90 -2.94 -35.76
N SER A 87 10.36 -1.89 -35.14
CA SER A 87 11.09 -0.67 -34.87
C SER A 87 11.02 -0.24 -33.41
N ASP A 88 12.04 0.52 -32.98
CA ASP A 88 12.08 1.15 -31.66
C ASP A 88 10.86 2.04 -31.41
N ALA A 89 10.27 2.61 -32.46
CA ALA A 89 9.05 3.41 -32.32
C ALA A 89 7.82 2.55 -32.01
N ASP A 90 7.75 1.32 -32.52
CA ASP A 90 6.63 0.40 -32.26
C ASP A 90 6.66 -0.05 -30.80
N PHE A 91 7.79 -0.57 -30.34
CA PHE A 91 7.93 -1.10 -28.98
C PHE A 91 8.19 0.01 -27.95
N GLY A 92 8.80 1.12 -28.37
CA GLY A 92 9.27 2.24 -27.54
C GLY A 92 10.51 1.94 -26.70
N LEU A 93 11.11 0.77 -26.90
CA LEU A 93 12.41 0.34 -26.38
C LEU A 93 13.17 -0.36 -27.53
N SER A 94 14.49 -0.47 -27.40
CA SER A 94 15.36 -1.05 -28.44
C SER A 94 15.96 -2.41 -28.03
N ALA A 95 15.81 -2.82 -26.78
CA ALA A 95 16.50 -3.97 -26.19
C ALA A 95 15.96 -4.28 -24.78
N ASN A 96 16.26 -5.48 -24.28
CA ASN A 96 16.04 -5.95 -22.90
C ASN A 96 14.61 -5.76 -22.39
N PHE A 97 13.62 -6.14 -23.18
CA PHE A 97 12.21 -6.02 -22.77
C PHE A 97 11.43 -7.32 -22.99
N VAL A 98 10.33 -7.44 -22.26
CA VAL A 98 9.25 -8.38 -22.55
C VAL A 98 8.08 -7.58 -23.09
N SER A 99 7.40 -8.08 -24.12
CA SER A 99 6.14 -7.52 -24.59
C SER A 99 5.01 -8.54 -24.52
N GLN A 100 3.83 -8.07 -24.13
CA GLN A 100 2.59 -8.82 -24.18
C GLN A 100 1.61 -8.15 -25.14
N THR A 101 1.13 -8.91 -26.12
CA THR A 101 0.09 -8.46 -27.05
C THR A 101 -1.22 -9.13 -26.71
N LEU A 102 -2.29 -8.36 -26.52
CA LEU A 102 -3.62 -8.83 -26.15
C LEU A 102 -4.65 -8.40 -27.20
N ALA A 103 -5.45 -9.34 -27.70
CA ALA A 103 -6.51 -9.06 -28.67
C ALA A 103 -7.64 -10.09 -28.61
N ASN A 104 -8.78 -9.75 -29.19
CA ASN A 104 -9.84 -10.66 -29.58
C ASN A 104 -9.85 -10.79 -31.10
N LEU A 105 -9.69 -12.01 -31.60
CA LEU A 105 -9.79 -12.39 -33.00
C LEU A 105 -11.24 -12.76 -33.33
N ASN A 106 -11.86 -12.04 -34.26
CA ASN A 106 -13.16 -12.39 -34.81
C ASN A 106 -13.00 -13.38 -35.97
N VAL A 107 -13.37 -14.63 -35.74
CA VAL A 107 -13.32 -15.71 -36.72
C VAL A 107 -14.65 -15.80 -37.46
N PRO A 108 -14.70 -15.49 -38.78
CA PRO A 108 -15.95 -15.47 -39.53
C PRO A 108 -16.47 -16.88 -39.87
N THR A 109 -15.55 -17.84 -40.05
CA THR A 109 -15.87 -19.20 -40.46
C THR A 109 -15.07 -20.18 -39.61
N ALA A 110 -15.77 -21.13 -38.99
CA ALA A 110 -15.14 -22.21 -38.23
C ALA A 110 -14.24 -23.08 -39.12
N GLY A 111 -13.15 -23.61 -38.56
CA GLY A 111 -12.24 -24.51 -39.26
C GLY A 111 -10.82 -24.47 -38.70
N THR A 112 -9.89 -25.12 -39.40
CA THR A 112 -8.47 -25.12 -39.04
C THR A 112 -7.79 -23.86 -39.58
N TYR A 113 -7.27 -23.05 -38.66
CA TYR A 113 -6.44 -21.89 -38.96
C TYR A 113 -4.97 -22.27 -38.71
N ALA A 114 -4.11 -21.95 -39.68
CA ALA A 114 -2.67 -21.94 -39.44
C ALA A 114 -2.25 -20.53 -39.06
N PHE A 115 -1.47 -20.38 -38.00
CA PHE A 115 -0.81 -19.14 -37.61
C PHE A 115 0.69 -19.25 -37.88
N ARG A 116 1.30 -18.12 -38.21
CA ARG A 116 2.74 -17.92 -38.31
C ARG A 116 3.12 -16.75 -37.45
N LEU A 117 4.02 -16.97 -36.51
CA LEU A 117 4.60 -15.94 -35.67
C LEU A 117 6.07 -15.79 -36.05
N THR A 118 6.44 -14.62 -36.58
CA THR A 118 7.84 -14.24 -36.78
C THR A 118 8.25 -13.34 -35.64
N SER A 119 9.32 -13.69 -34.93
CA SER A 119 9.88 -12.83 -33.89
C SER A 119 11.40 -12.79 -33.93
N ASP A 120 11.96 -11.64 -33.58
CA ASP A 120 13.37 -11.49 -33.22
C ASP A 120 13.45 -11.56 -31.70
N ASP A 121 14.28 -12.48 -31.27
CA ASP A 121 14.18 -13.28 -30.06
C ASP A 121 12.80 -13.91 -29.79
N GLY A 122 12.70 -14.56 -28.64
CA GLY A 122 11.74 -15.63 -28.42
C GLY A 122 10.30 -15.17 -28.20
N SER A 123 9.36 -15.98 -28.69
CA SER A 123 7.93 -15.69 -28.59
C SER A 123 7.04 -16.93 -28.39
N ARG A 124 5.82 -16.69 -27.89
CA ARG A 124 4.75 -17.69 -27.72
C ARG A 124 3.41 -17.10 -28.14
N LEU A 125 2.62 -17.86 -28.91
CA LEU A 125 1.23 -17.53 -29.26
C LEU A 125 0.28 -18.43 -28.47
N TYR A 126 -0.67 -17.80 -27.79
CA TYR A 126 -1.82 -18.45 -27.17
C TYR A 126 -3.11 -18.03 -27.87
N VAL A 127 -4.00 -18.99 -28.08
CA VAL A 127 -5.38 -18.76 -28.54
C VAL A 127 -6.31 -19.46 -27.57
N ASP A 128 -7.22 -18.72 -26.93
CA ASP A 128 -8.07 -19.22 -25.82
C ASP A 128 -7.27 -19.94 -24.74
N ASP A 129 -6.21 -19.28 -24.28
CA ASP A 129 -5.25 -19.78 -23.28
C ASP A 129 -4.50 -21.07 -23.68
N LYS A 130 -4.74 -21.59 -24.89
CA LYS A 130 -4.02 -22.74 -25.42
C LYS A 130 -2.78 -22.29 -26.18
N LEU A 131 -1.62 -22.80 -25.79
CA LEU A 131 -0.36 -22.58 -26.52
C LEU A 131 -0.44 -23.19 -27.93
N VAL A 132 -0.38 -22.34 -28.95
CA VAL A 132 -0.43 -22.72 -30.37
C VAL A 132 0.97 -22.71 -31.01
N ILE A 133 1.80 -21.72 -30.65
CA ILE A 133 3.18 -21.59 -31.13
C ILE A 133 4.09 -21.33 -29.94
N SER A 134 5.24 -22.02 -29.91
CA SER A 134 6.36 -21.71 -29.01
C SER A 134 7.64 -21.68 -29.84
N HIS A 135 8.28 -20.52 -29.83
CA HIS A 135 9.55 -20.25 -30.51
C HIS A 135 10.41 -19.42 -29.56
N ASP A 136 10.80 -20.03 -28.44
CA ASP A 136 11.50 -19.36 -27.35
C ASP A 136 13.02 -19.54 -27.48
N GLY A 137 13.78 -18.63 -26.87
CA GLY A 137 15.23 -18.56 -26.94
C GLY A 137 15.75 -17.45 -27.88
N LEU A 138 17.06 -17.29 -27.92
CA LEU A 138 17.72 -16.31 -28.77
C LEU A 138 17.73 -16.76 -30.23
N HIS A 139 17.23 -15.91 -31.13
CA HIS A 139 17.27 -16.12 -32.58
C HIS A 139 16.93 -14.83 -33.31
N GLY A 140 17.40 -14.70 -34.56
CA GLY A 140 16.97 -13.60 -35.43
C GLY A 140 15.47 -13.66 -35.75
N ALA A 141 14.97 -12.71 -36.54
CA ALA A 141 13.59 -12.67 -37.02
C ALA A 141 13.19 -13.91 -37.86
N ASP A 142 12.80 -15.00 -37.19
CA ASP A 142 12.53 -16.30 -37.80
C ASP A 142 11.05 -16.72 -37.58
N PRO A 143 10.37 -17.24 -38.63
CA PRO A 143 8.98 -17.65 -38.53
C PRO A 143 8.81 -19.04 -37.89
N LYS A 144 7.79 -19.17 -37.02
CA LYS A 144 7.28 -20.45 -36.53
C LYS A 144 5.79 -20.58 -36.82
N ASP A 145 5.38 -21.77 -37.29
CA ASP A 145 3.99 -22.06 -37.62
C ASP A 145 3.32 -22.94 -36.55
N GLY A 146 2.02 -22.74 -36.36
CA GLY A 146 1.16 -23.56 -35.50
C GLY A 146 -0.25 -23.64 -36.07
N ASN A 147 -1.03 -24.66 -35.68
CA ASN A 147 -2.40 -24.84 -36.16
C ASN A 147 -3.36 -24.96 -34.98
N VAL A 148 -4.56 -24.41 -35.14
CA VAL A 148 -5.65 -24.52 -34.17
C VAL A 148 -6.99 -24.60 -34.89
N VAL A 149 -7.92 -25.37 -34.34
CA VAL A 149 -9.31 -25.43 -34.82
C VAL A 149 -10.10 -24.39 -34.04
N LEU A 150 -10.75 -23.47 -34.77
CA LEU A 150 -11.55 -22.38 -34.19
C LEU A 150 -13.00 -22.51 -34.62
N THR A 151 -13.90 -22.11 -33.74
CA THR A 151 -15.32 -21.90 -34.04
C THR A 151 -15.52 -20.55 -34.72
N ALA A 152 -16.74 -20.22 -35.15
CA ALA A 152 -17.05 -18.87 -35.60
C ALA A 152 -17.37 -18.01 -34.38
N GLY A 153 -16.85 -16.79 -34.32
CA GLY A 153 -16.99 -15.90 -33.17
C GLY A 153 -15.66 -15.35 -32.67
N TYR A 154 -15.66 -14.83 -31.45
CA TYR A 154 -14.47 -14.20 -30.87
C TYR A 154 -13.60 -15.20 -30.11
N HIS A 155 -12.31 -15.16 -30.38
CA HIS A 155 -11.28 -15.95 -29.72
C HIS A 155 -10.22 -15.01 -29.14
N SER A 156 -9.78 -15.27 -27.92
CA SER A 156 -8.72 -14.47 -27.29
C SER A 156 -7.35 -14.83 -27.89
N ILE A 157 -6.53 -13.82 -28.16
CA ILE A 157 -5.14 -13.94 -28.57
C ILE A 157 -4.25 -13.30 -27.52
N ARG A 158 -3.22 -14.04 -27.10
CA ARG A 158 -2.07 -13.50 -26.38
C ARG A 158 -0.77 -13.87 -27.07
N ILE A 159 0.11 -12.89 -27.27
CA ILE A 159 1.51 -13.14 -27.67
C ILE A 159 2.42 -12.65 -26.56
N ASP A 160 3.25 -13.54 -26.03
CA ASP A 160 4.36 -13.19 -25.14
C ASP A 160 5.64 -13.20 -26.00
N HIS A 161 6.44 -12.15 -25.91
CA HIS A 161 7.67 -11.96 -26.69
C HIS A 161 8.74 -11.31 -25.81
N PHE A 162 10.01 -11.66 -25.98
CA PHE A 162 11.11 -10.88 -25.42
C PHE A 162 12.10 -10.50 -26.51
N GLU A 163 12.75 -9.36 -26.30
CA GLU A 163 13.85 -8.87 -27.12
C GLU A 163 15.05 -8.60 -26.21
N ARG A 164 16.20 -9.17 -26.54
CA ARG A 164 17.45 -8.90 -25.82
C ARG A 164 18.21 -7.74 -26.45
N ASP A 165 18.66 -7.90 -27.69
CA ASP A 165 19.44 -6.94 -28.49
C ASP A 165 19.58 -7.46 -29.95
N GLY A 166 20.11 -6.61 -30.84
CA GLY A 166 20.49 -7.05 -32.20
C GLY A 166 19.40 -6.91 -33.27
N GLY A 167 18.19 -6.52 -32.87
CA GLY A 167 17.06 -6.20 -33.74
C GLY A 167 15.79 -6.14 -32.90
N GLN A 168 14.63 -6.22 -33.55
CA GLN A 168 13.36 -6.54 -32.90
C GLN A 168 12.29 -6.76 -33.96
N GLN A 169 11.46 -7.80 -33.81
CA GLN A 169 10.33 -8.02 -34.68
C GLN A 169 9.24 -8.83 -33.97
N VAL A 170 7.98 -8.48 -34.22
CA VAL A 170 6.83 -9.36 -33.98
C VAL A 170 5.84 -9.18 -35.13
N THR A 171 5.63 -10.25 -35.90
CA THR A 171 4.63 -10.30 -36.97
C THR A 171 3.72 -11.51 -36.78
N LEU A 172 2.41 -11.29 -36.65
CA LEU A 172 1.40 -12.35 -36.67
C LEU A 172 0.76 -12.44 -38.05
N ALA A 173 0.95 -13.58 -38.70
CA ALA A 173 0.27 -13.95 -39.93
C ALA A 173 -0.63 -15.17 -39.70
N TRP A 174 -1.65 -15.30 -40.55
CA TRP A 174 -2.57 -16.43 -40.54
C TRP A 174 -2.85 -16.94 -41.95
N LYS A 175 -3.32 -18.17 -42.02
CA LYS A 175 -3.89 -18.80 -43.20
C LYS A 175 -5.23 -19.42 -42.80
N PRO A 176 -6.35 -18.71 -43.04
CA PRO A 176 -7.70 -19.25 -42.84
C PRO A 176 -7.96 -20.54 -43.65
N PRO A 177 -9.02 -21.32 -43.32
CA PRO A 177 -9.28 -22.62 -43.93
C PRO A 177 -9.30 -22.65 -45.47
N SER A 178 -9.74 -21.56 -46.12
CA SER A 178 -9.82 -21.44 -47.58
C SER A 178 -8.65 -20.69 -48.23
N ALA A 179 -7.68 -20.22 -47.45
CA ALA A 179 -6.55 -19.44 -47.95
C ALA A 179 -5.40 -20.33 -48.41
N SER A 180 -4.76 -19.96 -49.52
CA SER A 180 -3.61 -20.68 -50.10
C SER A 180 -2.25 -20.25 -49.54
N ALA A 181 -2.17 -19.06 -48.92
CA ALA A 181 -0.94 -18.47 -48.39
C ALA A 181 -1.18 -17.76 -47.05
N PHE A 182 -0.10 -17.57 -46.29
CA PHE A 182 -0.12 -16.75 -45.09
C PHE A 182 -0.24 -15.26 -45.47
N ALA A 183 -1.03 -14.52 -44.70
CA ALA A 183 -1.12 -13.06 -44.76
C ALA A 183 -1.09 -12.50 -43.34
N VAL A 184 -0.63 -11.26 -43.16
CA VAL A 184 -0.73 -10.57 -41.86
C VAL A 184 -2.20 -10.55 -41.43
N VAL A 185 -2.46 -10.81 -40.15
CA VAL A 185 -3.83 -10.78 -39.62
C VAL A 185 -4.35 -9.33 -39.72
N PRO A 186 -5.44 -9.07 -40.47
CA PRO A 186 -5.89 -7.71 -40.70
C PRO A 186 -6.62 -7.13 -39.48
N THR A 187 -6.56 -5.81 -39.29
CA THR A 187 -7.31 -5.09 -38.23
C THR A 187 -8.80 -5.41 -38.25
N SER A 188 -9.38 -5.71 -39.42
CA SER A 188 -10.81 -6.03 -39.58
C SER A 188 -11.28 -7.24 -38.78
N VAL A 189 -10.36 -8.10 -38.33
CA VAL A 189 -10.67 -9.25 -37.48
C VAL A 189 -10.02 -9.15 -36.10
N LEU A 190 -9.37 -8.03 -35.78
CA LEU A 190 -8.71 -7.79 -34.49
C LEU A 190 -9.43 -6.69 -33.73
N SER A 191 -9.68 -6.95 -32.46
CA SER A 191 -10.27 -5.96 -31.55
C SER A 191 -9.68 -6.08 -30.15
N THR A 192 -9.79 -5.01 -29.36
CA THR A 192 -9.43 -4.98 -27.95
C THR A 192 -10.47 -4.15 -27.20
N ASP A 193 -10.41 -4.13 -25.87
CA ASP A 193 -11.37 -3.39 -25.06
C ASP A 193 -11.32 -1.89 -25.39
N ALA A 194 -12.49 -1.28 -25.54
CA ALA A 194 -12.66 0.12 -25.90
C ALA A 194 -12.51 1.05 -24.71
N GLY A 195 -11.91 2.22 -24.93
CA GLY A 195 -11.88 3.29 -23.92
C GLY A 195 -11.00 2.98 -22.70
N VAL A 196 -10.05 2.05 -22.87
CA VAL A 196 -9.11 1.61 -21.84
C VAL A 196 -8.17 2.76 -21.46
N VAL A 197 -8.04 3.02 -20.16
CA VAL A 197 -7.02 3.95 -19.64
C VAL A 197 -5.66 3.22 -19.60
N ARG A 198 -4.80 3.53 -20.56
CA ARG A 198 -3.47 2.91 -20.75
C ARG A 198 -2.40 3.52 -19.85
N VAL A 199 -2.38 3.14 -18.58
CA VAL A 199 -1.42 3.65 -17.59
C VAL A 199 -0.08 2.94 -17.72
N THR A 200 1.01 3.72 -17.67
CA THR A 200 2.37 3.21 -17.68
C THR A 200 3.11 3.56 -16.39
N ALA A 201 4.14 2.79 -16.07
CA ALA A 201 5.04 3.05 -14.95
C ALA A 201 6.49 2.82 -15.36
N PRO A 202 7.39 3.81 -15.20
CA PRO A 202 8.79 3.66 -15.53
C PRO A 202 9.51 2.71 -14.57
N GLY A 203 10.77 2.41 -14.89
CA GLY A 203 11.65 1.57 -14.09
C GLY A 203 11.58 0.09 -14.47
N ARG A 204 12.52 -0.65 -13.89
CA ARG A 204 12.73 -2.07 -14.13
C ARG A 204 11.51 -2.91 -13.76
N LYS A 205 11.23 -3.93 -14.59
CA LYS A 205 10.27 -5.01 -14.33
C LYS A 205 11.00 -6.30 -14.02
N GLU A 206 10.31 -7.20 -13.33
CA GLU A 206 10.90 -8.41 -12.80
C GLU A 206 10.20 -9.68 -13.30
N CYS A 207 10.99 -10.70 -13.58
CA CYS A 207 10.52 -12.06 -13.77
C CYS A 207 10.32 -12.76 -12.43
N GLU A 208 9.43 -13.75 -12.39
CA GLU A 208 9.39 -14.70 -11.28
C GLU A 208 10.71 -15.48 -11.19
N LEU A 209 11.22 -15.65 -9.98
CA LEU A 209 12.43 -16.43 -9.71
C LEU A 209 12.08 -17.83 -9.22
N SER A 210 13.00 -18.80 -9.39
CA SER A 210 12.74 -20.21 -9.02
C SER A 210 12.45 -20.46 -7.53
N GLY A 211 12.80 -19.52 -6.65
CA GLY A 211 12.50 -19.57 -5.21
C GLY A 211 11.33 -18.69 -4.78
N ASP A 212 10.72 -17.97 -5.71
CA ASP A 212 9.58 -17.11 -5.42
C ASP A 212 8.31 -17.96 -5.24
N SER A 213 7.46 -17.51 -4.34
CA SER A 213 6.18 -18.16 -4.04
C SER A 213 5.23 -17.14 -3.39
N PRO A 214 3.91 -17.40 -3.34
CA PRO A 214 2.99 -16.46 -2.72
C PRO A 214 3.42 -16.06 -1.30
N GLY A 215 3.56 -14.75 -1.08
CA GLY A 215 4.04 -14.16 0.17
C GLY A 215 5.57 -14.07 0.31
N ASP A 216 6.34 -14.65 -0.60
CA ASP A 216 7.80 -14.64 -0.64
C ASP A 216 8.31 -14.30 -2.05
N GLY A 217 8.48 -13.00 -2.33
CA GLY A 217 8.86 -12.49 -3.64
C GLY A 217 7.70 -12.32 -4.63
N LEU A 218 6.55 -12.92 -4.35
CA LEU A 218 5.28 -12.73 -5.09
C LEU A 218 4.17 -12.21 -4.16
N PRO A 219 3.14 -11.56 -4.73
CA PRO A 219 1.91 -11.25 -4.01
C PRO A 219 1.30 -12.48 -3.33
N LEU A 220 0.60 -12.26 -2.22
CA LEU A 220 -0.20 -13.30 -1.59
C LEU A 220 -1.36 -13.69 -2.53
N THR A 221 -1.81 -14.93 -2.51
CA THR A 221 -2.99 -15.35 -3.30
C THR A 221 -4.18 -15.74 -2.43
N GLY A 222 -3.94 -16.02 -1.14
CA GLY A 222 -4.94 -16.51 -0.20
C GLY A 222 -5.46 -15.47 0.78
N VAL A 223 -6.48 -15.88 1.53
CA VAL A 223 -6.98 -15.15 2.70
C VAL A 223 -6.06 -15.43 3.88
N HIS A 224 -5.68 -14.38 4.62
CA HIS A 224 -4.84 -14.53 5.80
C HIS A 224 -5.44 -15.53 6.81
N PRO A 225 -4.67 -16.54 7.31
CA PRO A 225 -5.22 -17.65 8.09
C PRO A 225 -5.98 -17.26 9.37
N ASN A 226 -5.67 -16.11 9.95
CA ASN A 226 -6.38 -15.58 11.14
C ASN A 226 -7.80 -15.07 10.86
N TYR A 227 -8.28 -15.07 9.61
CA TYR A 227 -9.60 -14.56 9.25
C TYR A 227 -10.46 -15.62 8.55
N ALA A 228 -11.77 -15.55 8.77
CA ALA A 228 -12.79 -16.20 7.95
C ALA A 228 -13.34 -15.17 6.96
N LEU A 229 -13.34 -15.51 5.67
CA LEU A 229 -13.92 -14.67 4.62
C LEU A 229 -15.40 -15.01 4.43
N THR A 230 -16.25 -13.99 4.34
CA THR A 230 -17.68 -14.10 4.07
C THR A 230 -18.06 -13.11 2.97
N ASP A 231 -18.69 -13.60 1.90
CA ASP A 231 -19.34 -12.73 0.90
C ASP A 231 -20.62 -12.13 1.50
N LEU A 232 -20.87 -10.85 1.25
CA LEU A 232 -22.02 -10.11 1.75
C LEU A 232 -22.98 -9.67 0.64
N ARG A 233 -22.84 -10.19 -0.58
CA ARG A 233 -23.65 -9.76 -1.73
C ARG A 233 -24.81 -10.72 -2.03
N PRO A 234 -26.07 -10.36 -1.73
CA PRO A 234 -27.23 -11.13 -2.19
C PRO A 234 -27.31 -11.20 -3.71
N THR A 235 -28.05 -12.18 -4.23
CA THR A 235 -28.29 -12.33 -5.68
C THR A 235 -28.76 -11.02 -6.31
N GLY A 236 -28.09 -10.61 -7.40
CA GLY A 236 -28.39 -9.37 -8.13
C GLY A 236 -27.77 -8.09 -7.54
N PHE A 237 -27.15 -8.14 -6.37
CA PHE A 237 -26.47 -6.99 -5.78
C PHE A 237 -24.97 -7.00 -6.15
N GLN A 238 -24.58 -6.07 -7.02
CA GLN A 238 -23.23 -5.95 -7.57
C GLN A 238 -22.62 -4.56 -7.26
N PRO A 239 -22.40 -4.22 -5.97
CA PRO A 239 -22.01 -2.87 -5.60
C PRO A 239 -20.55 -2.57 -5.96
N GLN A 240 -20.34 -1.52 -6.76
CA GLN A 240 -19.02 -0.89 -6.91
C GLN A 240 -18.77 0.03 -5.72
N VAL A 241 -18.35 -0.53 -4.59
CA VAL A 241 -18.31 0.17 -3.29
C VAL A 241 -17.30 1.31 -3.30
N SER A 242 -17.79 2.54 -3.12
CA SER A 242 -16.98 3.76 -3.14
C SER A 242 -16.83 4.44 -1.77
N ALA A 243 -17.69 4.13 -0.80
CA ALA A 243 -17.59 4.55 0.60
C ALA A 243 -18.45 3.65 1.51
N MET A 244 -18.10 3.60 2.79
CA MET A 244 -18.81 2.84 3.82
C MET A 244 -18.86 3.61 5.15
N ASP A 245 -19.97 3.54 5.88
CA ASP A 245 -20.04 3.98 7.28
C ASP A 245 -21.14 3.23 8.05
N TRP A 246 -21.03 3.19 9.37
CA TRP A 246 -21.94 2.44 10.23
C TRP A 246 -23.01 3.32 10.87
N LEU A 247 -24.25 2.83 10.85
CA LEU A 247 -25.35 3.41 11.62
C LEU A 247 -25.33 2.89 13.07
N PRO A 248 -25.87 3.65 14.04
CA PRO A 248 -25.95 3.22 15.43
C PRO A 248 -26.76 1.92 15.66
N ASP A 249 -27.65 1.59 14.73
CA ASP A 249 -28.47 0.36 14.77
C ASP A 249 -27.74 -0.88 14.21
N GLY A 250 -26.48 -0.73 13.79
CA GLY A 250 -25.65 -1.81 13.24
C GLY A 250 -25.80 -2.04 11.74
N ARG A 251 -26.62 -1.24 11.03
CA ARG A 251 -26.67 -1.28 9.57
C ARG A 251 -25.43 -0.62 8.95
N LEU A 252 -25.05 -1.11 7.77
CA LEU A 252 -23.95 -0.58 6.99
C LEU A 252 -24.50 0.30 5.86
N ALA A 253 -24.11 1.58 5.83
CA ALA A 253 -24.34 2.45 4.70
C ALA A 253 -23.21 2.28 3.68
N VAL A 254 -23.57 2.12 2.40
CA VAL A 254 -22.63 1.94 1.29
C VAL A 254 -22.97 2.93 0.18
N THR A 255 -21.98 3.62 -0.37
CA THR A 255 -22.14 4.33 -1.64
C THR A 255 -21.60 3.50 -2.80
N THR A 256 -22.22 3.63 -3.97
CA THR A 256 -21.72 3.04 -5.22
C THR A 256 -21.12 4.12 -6.13
N TRP A 257 -20.04 3.77 -6.83
CA TRP A 257 -19.33 4.70 -7.71
C TRP A 257 -20.20 5.24 -8.85
N GLY A 258 -20.95 4.36 -9.52
CA GLY A 258 -21.80 4.72 -10.66
C GLY A 258 -21.05 4.83 -11.99
N GLY A 259 -19.72 4.93 -11.98
CA GLY A 259 -18.88 5.11 -13.17
C GLY A 259 -18.39 6.55 -13.32
N SER A 260 -17.56 6.82 -14.34
CA SER A 260 -16.96 8.14 -14.53
C SER A 260 -17.92 9.17 -15.14
N GLU A 261 -17.78 10.42 -14.70
CA GLU A 261 -18.43 11.65 -15.16
C GLU A 261 -19.95 11.61 -15.26
N ASN A 262 -20.58 10.83 -14.39
CA ASN A 262 -22.03 10.66 -14.37
C ASN A 262 -22.63 11.04 -13.01
N THR A 263 -23.95 10.91 -12.92
CA THR A 263 -24.74 11.14 -11.69
C THR A 263 -25.51 9.87 -11.30
N THR A 264 -24.92 8.71 -11.52
CA THR A 264 -25.56 7.40 -11.28
C THR A 264 -25.17 6.78 -9.95
N GLY A 265 -24.36 7.49 -9.14
CA GLY A 265 -23.99 7.03 -7.80
C GLY A 265 -25.19 6.94 -6.87
N GLU A 266 -25.19 5.91 -6.02
CA GLU A 266 -26.31 5.56 -5.16
C GLU A 266 -25.85 5.31 -3.73
N VAL A 267 -26.79 5.32 -2.78
CA VAL A 267 -26.58 4.95 -1.39
C VAL A 267 -27.51 3.79 -1.03
N TYR A 268 -26.96 2.80 -0.37
CA TYR A 268 -27.67 1.63 0.12
C TYR A 268 -27.49 1.47 1.64
N LEU A 269 -28.54 1.07 2.33
CA LEU A 269 -28.46 0.56 3.70
C LEU A 269 -28.55 -0.97 3.67
N LEU A 270 -27.58 -1.63 4.29
CA LEU A 270 -27.51 -3.08 4.40
C LEU A 270 -27.76 -3.52 5.83
N SER A 271 -28.58 -4.56 5.99
CA SER A 271 -28.88 -5.20 7.28
C SER A 271 -28.32 -6.63 7.31
N ASN A 272 -28.19 -7.18 8.52
CA ASN A 272 -27.69 -8.53 8.76
C ASN A 272 -26.27 -8.79 8.21
N VAL A 273 -25.40 -7.77 8.16
CA VAL A 273 -24.02 -7.91 7.66
C VAL A 273 -23.03 -8.36 8.74
N THR A 274 -23.43 -8.29 10.01
CA THR A 274 -22.61 -8.61 11.19
C THR A 274 -22.80 -10.05 11.66
N GLY A 275 -21.89 -10.53 12.51
CA GLY A 275 -21.97 -11.86 13.11
C GLY A 275 -21.89 -13.00 12.08
N ASN A 276 -22.60 -14.11 12.35
CA ASN A 276 -22.66 -15.26 11.47
C ASN A 276 -23.68 -15.04 10.32
N THR A 277 -23.19 -14.47 9.22
CA THR A 277 -24.01 -14.07 8.07
C THR A 277 -23.52 -14.67 6.75
N GLY A 278 -24.24 -14.38 5.67
CA GLY A 278 -23.94 -14.76 4.29
C GLY A 278 -24.89 -14.07 3.30
N PRO A 279 -24.68 -14.27 1.99
CA PRO A 279 -25.48 -13.67 0.92
C PRO A 279 -26.99 -13.91 1.03
N ASP A 280 -27.39 -15.04 1.62
CA ASP A 280 -28.77 -15.46 1.83
C ASP A 280 -29.50 -14.70 2.95
N LYS A 281 -28.75 -14.06 3.85
CA LYS A 281 -29.28 -13.33 5.03
C LYS A 281 -29.21 -11.82 4.88
N VAL A 282 -28.24 -11.33 4.12
CA VAL A 282 -28.04 -9.89 3.91
C VAL A 282 -29.24 -9.34 3.12
N THR A 283 -29.78 -8.23 3.60
CA THR A 283 -30.80 -7.46 2.87
C THR A 283 -30.27 -6.06 2.61
N TYR A 284 -30.71 -5.45 1.51
CA TYR A 284 -30.30 -4.10 1.14
C TYR A 284 -31.50 -3.26 0.70
N LYS A 285 -31.42 -1.96 0.96
CA LYS A 285 -32.40 -0.96 0.52
C LYS A 285 -31.68 0.23 -0.07
N LYS A 286 -32.05 0.62 -1.30
CA LYS A 286 -31.57 1.87 -1.90
C LYS A 286 -32.25 3.04 -1.19
N VAL A 287 -31.46 3.96 -0.68
CA VAL A 287 -31.95 5.13 0.09
C VAL A 287 -31.64 6.45 -0.58
N ALA A 288 -30.73 6.49 -1.55
CA ALA A 288 -30.48 7.66 -2.38
C ALA A 288 -29.91 7.27 -3.75
N SER A 289 -30.12 8.13 -4.74
CA SER A 289 -29.51 8.05 -6.07
C SER A 289 -29.21 9.46 -6.60
N GLY A 290 -28.72 9.58 -7.84
CA GLY A 290 -28.49 10.88 -8.46
C GLY A 290 -27.19 11.58 -8.02
N LEU A 291 -26.26 10.84 -7.40
CA LEU A 291 -25.03 11.39 -6.83
C LEU A 291 -23.89 11.35 -7.86
N LYS A 292 -23.15 12.45 -7.97
CA LYS A 292 -21.99 12.59 -8.87
C LYS A 292 -20.75 11.96 -8.24
N GLU A 293 -20.54 10.68 -8.56
CA GLU A 293 -19.41 9.85 -8.11
C GLU A 293 -19.11 10.01 -6.62
N PRO A 294 -20.01 9.54 -5.75
CA PRO A 294 -19.83 9.65 -4.32
C PRO A 294 -18.60 8.85 -3.91
N MET A 295 -17.66 9.49 -3.20
CA MET A 295 -16.38 8.90 -2.77
C MET A 295 -16.18 8.98 -1.25
N GLY A 296 -17.23 9.35 -0.53
CA GLY A 296 -17.29 9.34 0.92
C GLY A 296 -18.69 9.40 1.47
N ILE A 297 -18.89 8.76 2.62
CA ILE A 297 -20.14 8.78 3.37
C ILE A 297 -19.85 8.87 4.87
N LYS A 298 -20.68 9.61 5.60
CA LYS A 298 -20.64 9.66 7.07
C LYS A 298 -22.04 9.79 7.66
N TYR A 299 -22.34 9.01 8.70
CA TYR A 299 -23.51 9.19 9.53
C TYR A 299 -23.19 10.16 10.69
N VAL A 300 -23.94 11.26 10.79
CA VAL A 300 -23.75 12.28 11.83
C VAL A 300 -25.10 12.86 12.25
N ASP A 301 -25.42 12.78 13.55
CA ASP A 301 -26.62 13.35 14.17
C ASP A 301 -27.92 13.01 13.41
N GLY A 302 -28.15 11.72 13.16
CA GLY A 302 -29.38 11.26 12.52
C GLY A 302 -29.37 11.30 10.99
N LYS A 303 -28.32 11.84 10.36
CA LYS A 303 -28.30 12.08 8.91
C LYS A 303 -27.07 11.48 8.24
N LEU A 304 -27.21 11.13 6.96
CA LEU A 304 -26.10 10.74 6.09
C LEU A 304 -25.57 11.95 5.33
N TYR A 305 -24.24 12.04 5.24
CA TYR A 305 -23.52 13.05 4.47
C TYR A 305 -22.66 12.35 3.44
N VAL A 306 -22.69 12.82 2.20
CA VAL A 306 -21.99 12.21 1.07
C VAL A 306 -21.06 13.22 0.42
N SER A 307 -19.78 12.88 0.28
CA SER A 307 -18.84 13.66 -0.53
C SER A 307 -18.92 13.24 -1.99
N GLN A 308 -19.37 14.16 -2.83
CA GLN A 308 -19.41 14.04 -4.29
C GLN A 308 -18.22 14.77 -4.90
N LYS A 309 -17.95 14.66 -6.20
CA LYS A 309 -16.80 15.34 -6.85
C LYS A 309 -16.65 16.84 -6.54
N HIS A 310 -17.77 17.54 -6.38
CA HIS A 310 -17.85 19.01 -6.32
C HIS A 310 -18.53 19.57 -5.06
N GLU A 311 -19.14 18.71 -4.24
CA GLU A 311 -19.91 19.14 -3.07
C GLU A 311 -19.99 18.10 -1.96
N LEU A 312 -20.31 18.58 -0.75
CA LEU A 312 -20.75 17.77 0.37
C LEU A 312 -22.27 17.90 0.49
N THR A 313 -22.97 16.77 0.51
CA THR A 313 -24.43 16.72 0.46
C THR A 313 -24.98 15.99 1.66
N GLU A 314 -25.94 16.60 2.35
CA GLU A 314 -26.74 16.00 3.40
C GLU A 314 -28.00 15.39 2.79
N LEU A 315 -28.26 14.14 3.13
CA LEU A 315 -29.43 13.38 2.71
C LEU A 315 -30.52 13.49 3.78
N ASN A 316 -31.72 13.91 3.38
CA ASN A 316 -32.85 14.11 4.28
C ASN A 316 -34.05 13.26 3.85
N ASP A 317 -34.43 12.33 4.73
CA ASP A 317 -35.74 11.69 4.74
C ASP A 317 -36.69 12.55 5.58
N THR A 318 -37.78 13.01 4.96
CA THR A 318 -38.78 13.90 5.56
C THR A 318 -40.08 13.17 5.90
N ASN A 319 -40.23 11.91 5.49
CA ASN A 319 -41.47 11.16 5.60
C ASN A 319 -41.33 9.87 6.45
N GLY A 320 -40.10 9.48 6.81
CA GLY A 320 -39.78 8.35 7.68
C GLY A 320 -39.70 7.00 6.96
N ASP A 321 -39.72 6.97 5.63
CA ASP A 321 -39.59 5.74 4.82
C ASP A 321 -38.13 5.36 4.54
N GLU A 322 -37.16 6.06 5.13
CA GLU A 322 -35.72 5.92 4.96
C GLU A 322 -35.18 6.23 3.55
N VAL A 323 -36.03 6.70 2.63
CA VAL A 323 -35.62 7.15 1.31
C VAL A 323 -35.38 8.66 1.36
N THR A 324 -34.32 9.11 0.68
CA THR A 324 -33.98 10.53 0.64
C THR A 324 -35.00 11.28 -0.20
N ASP A 325 -35.76 12.16 0.44
CA ASP A 325 -36.70 13.07 -0.22
C ASP A 325 -36.00 14.33 -0.73
N THR A 326 -35.07 14.86 0.07
CA THR A 326 -34.40 16.14 -0.23
C THR A 326 -32.89 16.07 0.01
N TYR A 327 -32.16 16.75 -0.85
CA TYR A 327 -30.70 16.82 -0.84
C TYR A 327 -30.29 18.25 -0.48
N ARG A 328 -29.64 18.42 0.68
CA ARG A 328 -29.14 19.71 1.11
C ARG A 328 -27.64 19.79 0.86
N ARG A 329 -27.25 20.71 -0.03
CA ARG A 329 -25.85 21.06 -0.21
C ARG A 329 -25.31 21.74 1.05
N VAL A 330 -24.27 21.14 1.64
CA VAL A 330 -23.59 21.67 2.84
C VAL A 330 -22.45 22.57 2.43
N ALA A 331 -21.63 22.15 1.47
CA ALA A 331 -20.46 22.89 1.00
C ALA A 331 -20.13 22.54 -0.45
N THR A 332 -19.37 23.40 -1.12
CA THR A 332 -18.84 23.18 -2.48
C THR A 332 -17.34 23.44 -2.52
N TRP A 333 -16.66 22.86 -3.50
CA TRP A 333 -15.26 23.14 -3.81
C TRP A 333 -15.04 23.19 -5.32
N PRO A 334 -13.92 23.80 -5.78
CA PRO A 334 -13.61 23.86 -7.21
C PRO A 334 -13.57 22.47 -7.87
N TYR A 335 -14.10 22.40 -9.09
CA TYR A 335 -14.19 21.21 -9.90
C TYR A 335 -14.14 21.61 -11.38
N GLY A 336 -13.25 21.00 -12.14
CA GLY A 336 -12.91 21.38 -13.51
C GLY A 336 -13.55 20.50 -14.59
N GLY A 337 -14.40 19.54 -14.21
CA GLY A 337 -15.06 18.64 -15.15
C GLY A 337 -14.24 17.41 -15.54
N ASN A 338 -13.13 17.13 -14.86
CA ASN A 338 -12.27 16.00 -15.21
C ASN A 338 -12.65 14.72 -14.45
N PHE A 339 -12.61 13.58 -15.15
CA PHE A 339 -12.99 12.26 -14.62
C PHE A 339 -12.20 11.84 -13.38
N HIS A 340 -11.00 12.37 -13.20
CA HIS A 340 -10.10 12.01 -12.12
C HIS A 340 -10.17 12.97 -10.90
N GLU A 341 -11.03 14.00 -10.95
CA GLU A 341 -11.21 14.94 -9.85
C GLU A 341 -12.15 14.38 -8.75
N PHE A 342 -11.71 13.35 -8.02
CA PHE A 342 -12.44 12.74 -6.91
C PHE A 342 -12.42 13.57 -5.60
N ALA A 343 -13.38 13.29 -4.71
CA ALA A 343 -13.45 13.84 -3.35
C ALA A 343 -13.51 12.70 -2.31
N PHE A 344 -12.35 12.18 -1.92
CA PHE A 344 -12.20 10.99 -1.09
C PHE A 344 -12.44 11.28 0.39
N GLY A 345 -13.32 10.52 1.02
CA GLY A 345 -13.83 10.83 2.35
C GLY A 345 -14.67 9.71 2.94
N LEU A 346 -15.29 9.89 4.11
CA LEU A 346 -15.43 11.14 4.85
C LEU A 346 -15.10 10.89 6.33
N LEU A 347 -14.28 11.76 6.93
CA LEU A 347 -14.09 11.75 8.39
C LEU A 347 -14.94 12.86 9.03
N TYR A 348 -15.32 12.66 10.28
CA TYR A 348 -16.03 13.67 11.07
C TYR A 348 -15.49 13.70 12.50
N LYS A 349 -15.24 14.91 13.01
CA LYS A 349 -14.85 15.16 14.40
C LYS A 349 -15.14 16.62 14.77
N ASP A 350 -15.69 16.83 15.97
CA ASP A 350 -15.89 18.15 16.60
C ASP A 350 -16.58 19.19 15.71
N GLY A 351 -17.63 18.79 14.99
CA GLY A 351 -18.41 19.70 14.12
C GLY A 351 -17.80 19.93 12.73
N PHE A 352 -16.74 19.19 12.36
CA PHE A 352 -16.07 19.32 11.08
C PHE A 352 -15.96 18.00 10.34
N PHE A 353 -16.16 18.08 9.03
CA PHE A 353 -15.84 17.01 8.10
C PHE A 353 -14.45 17.19 7.50
N TYR A 354 -13.76 16.09 7.21
CA TYR A 354 -12.46 16.09 6.53
C TYR A 354 -12.49 15.13 5.35
N LEU A 355 -11.94 15.58 4.22
CA LEU A 355 -11.85 14.81 2.98
C LEU A 355 -10.69 15.32 2.11
N ASN A 356 -10.30 14.53 1.11
CA ASN A 356 -9.23 14.89 0.19
C ASN A 356 -9.76 15.15 -1.21
N LEU A 357 -9.23 16.20 -1.86
CA LEU A 357 -9.51 16.54 -3.25
C LEU A 357 -8.38 16.01 -4.14
N SER A 358 -8.69 15.11 -5.07
CA SER A 358 -7.73 14.62 -6.07
C SER A 358 -7.45 15.66 -7.15
N VAL A 359 -6.25 15.69 -7.72
CA VAL A 359 -5.96 16.50 -8.92
C VAL A 359 -6.63 15.91 -10.17
N SER A 360 -6.74 16.73 -11.21
CA SER A 360 -7.11 16.31 -12.58
C SER A 360 -5.98 15.53 -13.22
N ILE A 361 -6.33 14.47 -13.95
CA ILE A 361 -5.40 13.56 -14.64
C ILE A 361 -5.91 13.32 -16.06
N ASN A 362 -4.98 13.21 -17.01
CA ASN A 362 -5.26 12.86 -18.40
C ASN A 362 -5.37 11.34 -18.54
N TYR A 363 -6.09 10.86 -19.56
CA TYR A 363 -6.02 9.45 -19.94
C TYR A 363 -4.55 9.03 -20.15
N GLY A 364 -4.16 7.90 -19.56
CA GLY A 364 -2.76 7.46 -19.48
C GLY A 364 -2.05 7.79 -18.16
N GLY A 365 -2.70 8.52 -17.24
CA GLY A 365 -2.23 8.72 -15.86
C GLY A 365 -1.37 9.97 -15.64
N ALA A 366 -1.02 10.73 -16.67
CA ALA A 366 -0.27 11.98 -16.51
C ALA A 366 -1.11 13.06 -15.81
N THR A 367 -0.53 13.79 -14.85
CA THR A 367 -1.18 14.95 -14.21
C THR A 367 -1.57 15.97 -15.28
N THR A 368 -2.83 16.43 -15.29
CA THR A 368 -3.27 17.48 -16.23
C THR A 368 -2.52 18.78 -15.95
N ASN A 369 -2.02 19.46 -16.99
CA ASN A 369 -1.32 20.73 -16.85
C ASN A 369 -1.72 21.68 -18.00
N PRO A 370 -2.31 22.87 -17.70
CA PRO A 370 -2.68 23.36 -16.37
C PRO A 370 -3.85 22.57 -15.74
N GLN A 371 -3.95 22.60 -14.41
CA GLN A 371 -5.09 22.07 -13.66
C GLN A 371 -6.33 22.94 -13.95
N PRO A 372 -7.48 22.32 -14.27
CA PRO A 372 -8.70 23.05 -14.63
C PRO A 372 -9.42 23.68 -13.44
N ALA A 373 -9.12 23.23 -12.21
CA ALA A 373 -9.70 23.75 -10.98
C ALA A 373 -8.64 24.12 -9.95
N ALA A 374 -8.85 25.22 -9.25
CA ALA A 374 -7.98 25.69 -8.19
C ALA A 374 -7.99 24.77 -6.96
N ASN A 375 -6.88 24.72 -6.24
CA ASN A 375 -6.75 24.07 -4.92
C ASN A 375 -7.15 22.59 -4.88
N ARG A 376 -7.08 21.86 -6.01
CA ARG A 376 -7.11 20.40 -6.02
C ARG A 376 -5.76 19.86 -5.51
N GLY A 377 -5.73 18.62 -5.04
CA GLY A 377 -4.53 18.03 -4.42
C GLY A 377 -4.36 18.40 -2.95
N THR A 378 -5.46 18.62 -2.23
CA THR A 378 -5.46 19.09 -0.84
C THR A 378 -6.36 18.27 0.06
N THR A 379 -6.02 18.18 1.34
CA THR A 379 -6.98 17.83 2.39
C THR A 379 -7.73 19.08 2.81
N ILE A 380 -9.06 19.02 2.80
CA ILE A 380 -9.94 20.10 3.23
C ILE A 380 -10.67 19.74 4.52
N LYS A 381 -11.06 20.78 5.25
CA LYS A 381 -11.89 20.73 6.45
C LYS A 381 -13.14 21.58 6.22
N VAL A 382 -14.32 20.98 6.39
CA VAL A 382 -15.63 21.61 6.16
C VAL A 382 -16.37 21.75 7.48
N ASN A 383 -16.76 22.97 7.84
CA ASN A 383 -17.59 23.21 9.01
C ASN A 383 -19.03 22.76 8.73
N LYS A 384 -19.56 21.84 9.54
CA LYS A 384 -20.88 21.24 9.33
C LYS A 384 -22.03 22.25 9.34
N SER A 385 -21.99 23.25 10.22
CA SER A 385 -23.09 24.19 10.41
C SER A 385 -23.10 25.33 9.39
N THR A 386 -21.92 25.81 9.01
CA THR A 386 -21.76 26.97 8.11
C THR A 386 -21.45 26.61 6.67
N GLY A 387 -20.98 25.38 6.41
CA GLY A 387 -20.49 24.98 5.09
C GLY A 387 -19.11 25.56 4.73
N ALA A 388 -18.47 26.31 5.63
CA ALA A 388 -17.18 26.94 5.36
C ALA A 388 -16.09 25.90 5.12
N VAL A 389 -15.37 26.05 4.00
CA VAL A 389 -14.26 25.18 3.61
C VAL A 389 -12.93 25.85 3.97
N SER A 390 -12.04 25.09 4.59
CA SER A 390 -10.66 25.49 4.90
C SER A 390 -9.68 24.42 4.45
N TYR A 391 -8.45 24.83 4.12
CA TYR A 391 -7.42 23.94 3.60
C TYR A 391 -6.42 23.57 4.71
N VAL A 392 -6.11 22.28 4.86
CA VAL A 392 -5.25 21.77 5.93
C VAL A 392 -3.83 21.51 5.42
N ALA A 393 -3.72 20.74 4.34
CA ALA A 393 -2.45 20.35 3.74
C ALA A 393 -2.60 20.19 2.23
N GLY A 394 -1.48 20.22 1.50
CA GLY A 394 -1.46 20.13 0.03
C GLY A 394 -0.34 19.28 -0.52
N GLY A 395 -0.22 19.27 -1.84
CA GLY A 395 0.75 18.45 -2.56
C GLY A 395 0.41 16.96 -2.56
N LEU A 396 -0.89 16.64 -2.54
CA LEU A 396 -1.43 15.31 -2.80
C LEU A 396 -1.79 15.18 -4.28
N ARG A 397 -1.67 13.98 -4.85
CA ARG A 397 -2.04 13.73 -6.25
C ARG A 397 -3.42 13.09 -6.34
N THR A 398 -3.49 11.83 -5.96
CA THR A 398 -4.69 11.00 -5.95
C THR A 398 -4.79 10.34 -4.58
N PRO A 399 -5.26 11.10 -3.57
CA PRO A 399 -5.26 10.64 -2.20
C PRO A 399 -6.49 9.74 -1.91
N ASN A 400 -6.54 8.55 -2.52
CA ASN A 400 -7.66 7.58 -2.42
C ASN A 400 -7.77 6.93 -1.04
N GLY A 401 -7.60 7.68 0.04
CA GLY A 401 -7.79 7.18 1.38
C GLY A 401 -7.61 8.27 2.41
N ILE A 402 -8.50 8.32 3.38
CA ILE A 402 -8.39 9.18 4.55
C ILE A 402 -8.92 8.45 5.76
N GLY A 403 -8.14 8.43 6.84
CA GLY A 403 -8.46 7.65 8.03
C GLY A 403 -7.84 8.22 9.29
N TRP A 404 -8.42 7.85 10.43
CA TRP A 404 -7.80 8.10 11.72
C TRP A 404 -6.66 7.11 11.95
N GLY A 405 -5.57 7.61 12.50
CA GLY A 405 -4.43 6.81 12.93
C GLY A 405 -4.04 7.07 14.38
N PRO A 406 -2.79 6.71 14.75
CA PRO A 406 -2.26 6.94 16.08
C PRO A 406 -2.44 8.39 16.55
N GLU A 407 -2.63 8.56 17.86
CA GLU A 407 -2.77 9.88 18.51
C GLU A 407 -4.00 10.69 18.03
N GLY A 408 -4.92 10.05 17.31
CA GLY A 408 -6.11 10.71 16.75
C GLY A 408 -5.80 11.62 15.56
N ASP A 409 -4.61 11.47 14.96
CA ASP A 409 -4.20 12.20 13.77
C ASP A 409 -4.84 11.61 12.49
N ILE A 410 -4.87 12.43 11.43
CA ILE A 410 -5.36 12.02 10.12
C ILE A 410 -4.20 11.50 9.27
N PHE A 411 -4.39 10.33 8.68
CA PHE A 411 -3.46 9.72 7.74
C PHE A 411 -4.11 9.54 6.38
N VAL A 412 -3.31 9.68 5.33
CA VAL A 412 -3.75 9.65 3.93
C VAL A 412 -2.81 8.78 3.11
N THR A 413 -3.38 7.87 2.35
CA THR A 413 -2.70 7.15 1.27
C THR A 413 -2.82 7.96 -0.02
N ASP A 414 -1.73 8.09 -0.76
CA ASP A 414 -1.65 8.89 -1.99
C ASP A 414 -0.98 8.10 -3.12
N ASN A 415 -1.62 8.08 -4.29
CA ASN A 415 -1.16 7.28 -5.42
C ASN A 415 -0.09 7.99 -6.24
N GLN A 416 0.98 7.25 -6.53
CA GLN A 416 2.10 7.60 -7.40
C GLN A 416 1.73 8.21 -8.76
N GLY A 417 2.58 9.09 -9.26
CA GLY A 417 2.49 9.72 -10.58
C GLY A 417 3.44 10.91 -10.68
N GLY A 418 3.07 11.97 -11.41
CA GLY A 418 3.92 13.16 -11.56
C GLY A 418 4.32 13.72 -10.19
N TRP A 419 5.61 13.96 -9.99
CA TRP A 419 6.29 14.40 -8.76
C TRP A 419 6.13 13.48 -7.53
N LEU A 420 5.45 12.35 -7.69
CA LEU A 420 5.19 11.39 -6.64
C LEU A 420 5.71 10.00 -7.08
N PRO A 421 6.96 9.66 -6.74
CA PRO A 421 7.66 8.57 -7.39
C PRO A 421 7.10 7.18 -7.09
N SER A 422 6.50 7.02 -5.91
CA SER A 422 5.84 5.80 -5.46
C SER A 422 4.67 6.20 -4.55
N SER A 423 3.75 5.27 -4.32
CA SER A 423 2.62 5.52 -3.42
C SER A 423 3.14 5.70 -2.00
N LYS A 424 2.39 6.41 -1.17
CA LYS A 424 2.84 6.76 0.18
C LYS A 424 1.69 6.83 1.17
N LEU A 425 2.02 6.63 2.44
CA LEU A 425 1.21 7.05 3.59
C LEU A 425 1.80 8.34 4.16
N VAL A 426 0.97 9.36 4.37
CA VAL A 426 1.36 10.64 4.97
C VAL A 426 0.49 10.98 6.17
N GLN A 427 1.06 11.71 7.12
CA GLN A 427 0.35 12.28 8.26
C GLN A 427 -0.05 13.72 7.93
N ILE A 428 -1.34 14.00 7.93
CA ILE A 428 -1.92 15.31 7.62
C ILE A 428 -1.82 16.21 8.85
N LYS A 429 -1.15 17.36 8.70
CA LYS A 429 -1.12 18.46 9.66
C LYS A 429 -1.20 19.78 8.91
N GLN A 430 -1.68 20.82 9.59
CA GLN A 430 -1.79 22.16 9.03
C GLN A 430 -0.46 22.61 8.40
N GLY A 431 -0.49 23.09 7.16
CA GLY A 431 0.67 23.67 6.48
C GLY A 431 1.63 22.67 5.85
N ARG A 432 1.37 21.36 5.93
CA ARG A 432 2.24 20.35 5.29
C ARG A 432 2.03 20.31 3.78
N PHE A 433 3.13 20.07 3.06
CA PHE A 433 3.16 19.87 1.62
C PHE A 433 3.84 18.55 1.26
N PHE A 434 3.24 17.75 0.40
CA PHE A 434 3.67 16.38 0.12
C PHE A 434 4.28 16.16 -1.27
N ASN A 435 4.87 17.19 -1.87
CA ASN A 435 5.73 17.11 -3.07
C ASN A 435 5.00 16.87 -4.40
N HIS A 436 3.67 16.92 -4.49
CA HIS A 436 2.98 17.03 -5.78
C HIS A 436 2.75 18.51 -6.12
N TYR A 437 3.35 18.99 -7.20
CA TYR A 437 3.20 20.38 -7.64
C TYR A 437 2.13 20.49 -8.73
N THR A 438 1.36 21.58 -8.69
CA THR A 438 0.34 21.89 -9.70
C THR A 438 0.61 23.23 -10.39
N ASN A 439 -0.07 23.45 -11.53
CA ASN A 439 -0.06 24.72 -12.24
C ASN A 439 -1.51 25.08 -12.57
N PRO A 440 -2.09 26.19 -12.08
CA PRO A 440 -1.48 27.12 -11.12
C PRO A 440 -1.14 26.44 -9.79
N ALA A 441 -0.17 27.01 -9.06
CA ALA A 441 0.31 26.44 -7.80
C ALA A 441 -0.80 26.32 -6.75
N GLY A 442 -0.79 25.21 -6.02
CA GLY A 442 -1.69 24.98 -4.89
C GLY A 442 -1.37 25.85 -3.67
N PRO A 443 -2.26 25.87 -2.66
CA PRO A 443 -2.14 26.76 -1.50
C PRO A 443 -0.95 26.46 -0.58
N PHE A 444 -0.30 25.30 -0.74
CA PHE A 444 0.83 24.87 0.08
C PHE A 444 2.09 24.59 -0.73
N ASP A 445 2.11 24.84 -2.04
CA ASP A 445 3.22 24.48 -2.92
C ASP A 445 4.53 25.24 -2.58
N SER A 446 4.43 26.35 -1.86
CA SER A 446 5.58 27.10 -1.33
C SER A 446 6.16 26.55 -0.02
N GLN A 447 5.49 25.58 0.60
CA GLN A 447 5.91 25.00 1.87
C GLN A 447 7.00 23.95 1.66
N ARG A 448 7.80 23.71 2.70
CA ARG A 448 8.81 22.66 2.68
C ARG A 448 8.16 21.29 2.49
N VAL A 449 8.74 20.48 1.62
CA VAL A 449 8.35 19.09 1.42
C VAL A 449 8.44 18.31 2.73
N THR A 450 7.30 17.75 3.13
CA THR A 450 7.20 16.81 4.24
C THR A 450 7.41 15.39 3.72
N LYS A 451 8.30 14.64 4.37
CA LYS A 451 8.59 13.25 4.01
C LYS A 451 7.38 12.34 4.30
N PRO A 452 7.18 11.27 3.52
CA PRO A 452 6.15 10.30 3.84
C PRO A 452 6.48 9.53 5.11
N VAL A 453 5.42 9.05 5.76
CA VAL A 453 5.52 8.14 6.91
C VAL A 453 5.92 6.74 6.41
N LEU A 454 5.26 6.26 5.36
CA LEU A 454 5.61 5.05 4.63
C LEU A 454 5.69 5.35 3.14
N TRP A 455 6.73 4.89 2.48
CA TRP A 455 6.66 4.55 1.06
C TRP A 455 5.95 3.22 0.91
N LEU A 456 5.14 3.10 -0.14
CA LEU A 456 4.40 1.91 -0.54
C LEU A 456 4.89 1.52 -1.94
N PRO A 457 5.99 0.75 -2.05
CA PRO A 457 6.67 0.47 -3.30
C PRO A 457 5.75 -0.05 -4.41
N GLN A 458 5.85 0.62 -5.56
CA GLN A 458 5.01 0.36 -6.72
C GLN A 458 5.32 -1.02 -7.31
N ASN A 459 4.28 -1.76 -7.70
CA ASN A 459 4.33 -3.11 -8.25
C ASN A 459 4.84 -4.20 -7.27
N GLU A 460 5.28 -3.83 -6.07
CA GLU A 460 5.80 -4.76 -5.08
C GLU A 460 4.80 -5.03 -3.95
N ILE A 461 4.10 -3.97 -3.51
CA ILE A 461 3.12 -4.04 -2.42
C ILE A 461 1.89 -3.13 -2.58
N ALA A 462 1.97 -2.08 -3.41
CA ALA A 462 0.85 -1.18 -3.65
C ALA A 462 0.92 -0.56 -5.05
N ASN A 463 -0.23 -0.29 -5.67
CA ASN A 463 -0.36 0.43 -6.94
C ASN A 463 -1.47 1.48 -6.91
N SER A 464 -2.46 1.30 -6.04
CA SER A 464 -3.59 2.22 -5.83
C SER A 464 -4.11 2.03 -4.40
N PRO A 465 -3.29 2.37 -3.38
CA PRO A 465 -3.64 2.12 -1.99
C PRO A 465 -4.85 2.94 -1.59
N SER A 466 -5.71 2.34 -0.78
CA SER A 466 -7.01 2.89 -0.44
C SER A 466 -7.10 3.33 1.02
N THR A 467 -8.31 3.46 1.58
CA THR A 467 -8.56 4.07 2.89
C THR A 467 -7.69 3.47 4.01
N PRO A 468 -6.85 4.27 4.69
CA PRO A 468 -6.11 3.80 5.84
C PRO A 468 -7.04 3.65 7.05
N LEU A 469 -6.78 2.66 7.90
CA LEU A 469 -7.59 2.33 9.07
C LEU A 469 -6.69 1.76 10.16
N GLN A 470 -6.69 2.32 11.37
CA GLN A 470 -5.96 1.72 12.49
C GLN A 470 -6.74 0.56 13.11
N LEU A 471 -6.07 -0.56 13.35
CA LEU A 471 -6.63 -1.67 14.13
C LEU A 471 -6.57 -1.36 15.63
N ALA A 472 -7.68 -1.58 16.33
CA ALA A 472 -7.74 -1.46 17.79
C ALA A 472 -7.40 -2.78 18.52
N GLU A 473 -7.65 -3.92 17.88
CA GLU A 473 -7.60 -5.24 18.51
C GLU A 473 -6.86 -6.29 17.65
N GLY A 474 -6.61 -7.45 18.25
CA GLY A 474 -5.95 -8.57 17.59
C GLY A 474 -4.42 -8.51 17.64
N PRO A 475 -3.72 -9.46 16.97
CA PRO A 475 -2.25 -9.58 17.05
C PRO A 475 -1.49 -8.38 16.48
N PHE A 476 -2.17 -7.57 15.65
CA PHE A 476 -1.62 -6.38 14.99
C PHE A 476 -2.29 -5.09 15.49
N ALA A 477 -2.89 -5.10 16.69
CA ALA A 477 -3.46 -3.90 17.31
C ALA A 477 -2.44 -2.74 17.31
N GLY A 478 -2.92 -1.53 17.02
CA GLY A 478 -2.11 -0.32 16.87
C GLY A 478 -1.54 -0.08 15.47
N GLN A 479 -1.53 -1.08 14.59
CA GLN A 479 -1.05 -0.94 13.22
C GLN A 479 -2.11 -0.35 12.28
N MET A 480 -1.65 0.26 11.20
CA MET A 480 -2.49 0.73 10.10
C MET A 480 -2.79 -0.42 9.14
N LEU A 481 -3.98 -0.44 8.57
CA LEU A 481 -4.36 -1.21 7.40
C LEU A 481 -4.69 -0.26 6.25
N PHE A 482 -4.54 -0.72 5.03
CA PHE A 482 -5.07 -0.06 3.84
C PHE A 482 -5.33 -1.13 2.77
N GLY A 483 -6.42 -0.98 2.01
CA GLY A 483 -6.67 -1.81 0.84
C GLY A 483 -5.84 -1.35 -0.34
N ASP A 484 -5.92 -2.05 -1.47
CA ASP A 484 -5.41 -1.57 -2.74
C ASP A 484 -6.36 -1.97 -3.88
N VAL A 485 -6.69 -1.03 -4.76
CA VAL A 485 -7.62 -1.24 -5.89
C VAL A 485 -6.95 -2.00 -7.04
N THR A 486 -5.65 -1.80 -7.26
CA THR A 486 -4.94 -2.29 -8.45
C THR A 486 -4.01 -3.45 -8.11
N TYR A 487 -3.12 -3.28 -7.13
CA TYR A 487 -2.29 -4.36 -6.60
C TYR A 487 -3.15 -5.41 -5.89
N GLY A 488 -4.26 -4.98 -5.30
CA GLY A 488 -5.23 -5.85 -4.66
C GLY A 488 -4.91 -6.20 -3.22
N GLY A 489 -5.94 -6.69 -2.52
CA GLY A 489 -5.82 -7.13 -1.14
C GLY A 489 -5.78 -6.01 -0.12
N ILE A 490 -5.29 -6.34 1.07
CA ILE A 490 -5.10 -5.43 2.21
C ILE A 490 -3.65 -5.58 2.69
N GLN A 491 -3.02 -4.45 2.99
CA GLN A 491 -1.67 -4.33 3.52
C GLN A 491 -1.70 -3.79 4.96
N ARG A 492 -0.57 -3.91 5.67
CA ARG A 492 -0.37 -3.49 7.06
C ARG A 492 0.77 -2.48 7.14
N GLY A 493 0.64 -1.47 7.97
CA GLY A 493 1.70 -0.52 8.30
C GLY A 493 1.98 -0.50 9.80
N TYR A 494 3.17 -0.91 10.20
CA TYR A 494 3.70 -0.65 11.54
C TYR A 494 4.37 0.73 11.55
N LEU A 495 3.97 1.59 12.48
CA LEU A 495 4.46 2.95 12.61
C LEU A 495 5.22 3.13 13.93
N GLU A 496 6.32 3.85 13.88
CA GLU A 496 7.05 4.31 15.06
C GLU A 496 7.50 5.77 14.89
N LYS A 497 7.88 6.41 15.99
CA LYS A 497 8.51 7.73 15.95
C LYS A 497 10.02 7.59 16.13
N VAL A 498 10.77 8.09 15.17
CA VAL A 498 12.22 8.30 15.31
C VAL A 498 12.48 9.79 15.26
N ASN A 499 13.02 10.31 16.36
CA ASN A 499 13.22 11.74 16.57
C ASN A 499 11.93 12.57 16.40
N GLY A 500 10.84 12.07 16.99
CA GLY A 500 9.53 12.75 17.02
C GLY A 500 8.70 12.64 15.74
N GLU A 501 9.31 12.24 14.62
CA GLU A 501 8.63 12.07 13.33
C GLU A 501 8.30 10.61 13.04
N TYR A 502 7.15 10.38 12.43
CA TYR A 502 6.72 9.04 12.06
C TYR A 502 7.54 8.47 10.90
N GLN A 503 7.90 7.20 11.04
CA GLN A 503 8.41 6.34 9.99
C GLN A 503 8.03 4.89 10.31
N GLY A 504 8.35 3.90 9.48
CA GLY A 504 8.00 2.51 9.81
C GLY A 504 8.05 1.55 8.64
N ALA A 505 7.42 0.38 8.80
CA ALA A 505 7.42 -0.69 7.81
C ALA A 505 6.03 -1.03 7.29
N VAL A 506 5.94 -1.38 6.01
CA VAL A 506 4.76 -1.97 5.38
C VAL A 506 4.95 -3.47 5.15
N PHE A 507 3.87 -4.23 5.32
CA PHE A 507 3.79 -5.68 5.14
C PHE A 507 2.50 -6.07 4.40
N ARG A 508 2.47 -7.26 3.80
CA ARG A 508 1.23 -7.80 3.21
C ARG A 508 0.34 -8.42 4.30
N LEU A 509 -0.98 -8.18 4.25
CA LEU A 509 -1.95 -8.91 5.10
C LEU A 509 -2.60 -10.05 4.32
N THR A 510 -3.36 -9.73 3.27
CA THR A 510 -4.24 -10.71 2.60
C THR A 510 -4.52 -10.27 1.16
N GLN A 511 -4.78 -11.20 0.24
CA GLN A 511 -5.14 -10.87 -1.16
C GLN A 511 -6.28 -11.70 -1.76
N GLY A 512 -6.63 -12.86 -1.20
CA GLY A 512 -7.66 -13.78 -1.70
C GLY A 512 -9.10 -13.27 -1.66
N LEU A 513 -9.32 -12.02 -2.01
CA LEU A 513 -10.59 -11.30 -2.08
C LEU A 513 -11.11 -11.31 -3.52
N GLU A 514 -12.39 -11.03 -3.70
CA GLU A 514 -13.09 -11.12 -4.99
C GLU A 514 -12.84 -9.93 -5.93
N VAL A 515 -12.36 -8.80 -5.38
CA VAL A 515 -12.24 -7.50 -6.05
C VAL A 515 -11.08 -6.68 -5.46
N GLY A 516 -10.54 -5.74 -6.24
CA GLY A 516 -9.64 -4.70 -5.72
C GLY A 516 -10.30 -3.88 -4.60
N VAL A 517 -9.58 -3.62 -3.52
CA VAL A 517 -10.16 -3.08 -2.28
C VAL A 517 -10.10 -1.56 -2.27
N ASN A 518 -11.25 -0.91 -2.43
CA ASN A 518 -11.35 0.56 -2.44
C ASN A 518 -11.68 1.13 -1.06
N ARG A 519 -12.41 0.41 -0.21
CA ARG A 519 -12.78 0.87 1.13
C ARG A 519 -12.68 -0.26 2.15
N ILE A 520 -12.15 0.08 3.32
CA ILE A 520 -12.16 -0.80 4.48
C ILE A 520 -12.77 -0.10 5.68
N SER A 521 -13.44 -0.86 6.55
CA SER A 521 -13.93 -0.41 7.84
C SER A 521 -13.89 -1.55 8.84
N VAL A 522 -13.66 -1.27 10.12
CA VAL A 522 -14.02 -2.22 11.19
C VAL A 522 -15.51 -2.05 11.47
N GLY A 523 -16.26 -3.15 11.52
CA GLY A 523 -17.66 -3.14 11.93
C GLY A 523 -17.84 -3.29 13.44
N PRO A 524 -19.07 -3.11 13.95
CA PRO A 524 -19.36 -3.23 15.38
C PRO A 524 -19.11 -4.64 15.94
N ASP A 525 -18.98 -5.65 15.09
CA ASP A 525 -18.61 -7.03 15.44
C ASP A 525 -17.10 -7.30 15.41
N GLY A 526 -16.26 -6.26 15.28
CA GLY A 526 -14.80 -6.37 15.26
C GLY A 526 -14.22 -6.93 13.96
N ALA A 527 -15.06 -7.26 12.98
CA ALA A 527 -14.63 -7.75 11.67
C ALA A 527 -14.21 -6.62 10.74
N ILE A 528 -13.31 -6.92 9.79
CA ILE A 528 -12.91 -5.98 8.73
C ILE A 528 -13.85 -6.18 7.54
N TYR A 529 -14.51 -5.12 7.11
CA TYR A 529 -15.37 -5.09 5.93
C TYR A 529 -14.57 -4.48 4.79
N ALA A 530 -14.54 -5.15 3.64
CA ALA A 530 -13.81 -4.76 2.45
C ALA A 530 -14.81 -4.55 1.31
N GLY A 531 -15.03 -3.29 0.94
CA GLY A 531 -15.77 -2.90 -0.24
C GLY A 531 -14.82 -2.63 -1.38
N GLY A 532 -15.14 -3.17 -2.56
CA GLY A 532 -14.30 -3.02 -3.72
C GLY A 532 -15.05 -2.61 -4.98
N LEU A 533 -14.25 -2.14 -5.93
CA LEU A 533 -14.67 -1.83 -7.28
C LEU A 533 -13.49 -2.05 -8.23
N GLY A 534 -13.81 -2.10 -9.52
CA GLY A 534 -12.83 -2.07 -10.60
C GLY A 534 -13.41 -1.35 -11.80
N ALA A 535 -12.55 -0.64 -12.51
CA ALA A 535 -12.80 -0.05 -13.82
C ALA A 535 -11.82 -0.66 -14.84
N ASP A 536 -12.14 -0.48 -16.12
CA ASP A 536 -11.24 -0.86 -17.22
C ASP A 536 -9.93 -0.04 -17.20
N GLY A 537 -8.89 -0.55 -17.85
CA GLY A 537 -7.53 0.01 -17.73
C GLY A 537 -6.80 -0.47 -16.48
N ASN A 538 -6.22 0.47 -15.71
CA ASN A 538 -5.35 0.15 -14.57
C ASN A 538 -5.99 0.42 -13.19
N TRP A 539 -7.30 0.69 -13.14
CA TRP A 539 -8.00 0.96 -11.87
C TRP A 539 -8.90 -0.21 -11.45
N GLY A 540 -8.28 -1.37 -11.31
CA GLY A 540 -8.89 -2.61 -10.84
C GLY A 540 -7.81 -3.68 -10.70
N GLN A 541 -8.10 -4.75 -9.96
CA GLN A 541 -7.19 -5.89 -9.84
C GLN A 541 -7.41 -6.85 -11.00
N GLU A 542 -6.34 -7.24 -11.66
CA GLU A 542 -6.38 -8.19 -12.78
C GLU A 542 -7.01 -9.54 -12.37
N GLY A 543 -7.87 -10.07 -13.24
CA GLY A 543 -8.54 -11.36 -13.01
C GLY A 543 -9.61 -11.36 -11.91
N LYS A 544 -10.03 -10.18 -11.43
CA LYS A 544 -11.03 -10.02 -10.37
C LYS A 544 -12.33 -9.39 -10.87
N LEU A 545 -13.36 -9.41 -10.03
CA LEU A 545 -14.62 -8.74 -10.30
C LEU A 545 -14.44 -7.21 -10.35
N LYS A 546 -15.40 -6.51 -10.95
CA LYS A 546 -15.47 -5.03 -10.97
C LYS A 546 -16.28 -4.43 -9.81
N TYR A 547 -16.82 -5.29 -8.95
CA TYR A 547 -17.67 -4.95 -7.80
C TYR A 547 -17.42 -6.00 -6.71
N GLY A 548 -17.69 -5.65 -5.45
CA GLY A 548 -17.56 -6.61 -4.37
C GLY A 548 -17.79 -6.02 -2.98
N LEU A 549 -18.24 -6.87 -2.06
CA LEU A 549 -18.39 -6.53 -0.64
C LEU A 549 -18.23 -7.80 0.19
N GLN A 550 -17.14 -7.86 0.95
CA GLN A 550 -16.77 -9.03 1.75
C GLN A 550 -16.42 -8.64 3.18
N LYS A 551 -16.50 -9.61 4.09
CA LYS A 551 -16.11 -9.48 5.49
C LYS A 551 -15.03 -10.48 5.87
N LEU A 552 -14.02 -10.00 6.61
CA LEU A 552 -12.95 -10.76 7.22
C LEU A 552 -13.18 -10.81 8.74
N THR A 553 -13.76 -11.90 9.22
CA THR A 553 -14.04 -12.12 10.65
C THR A 553 -12.80 -12.70 11.33
N PRO A 554 -12.23 -12.06 12.37
CA PRO A 554 -11.16 -12.67 13.15
C PRO A 554 -11.58 -14.04 13.70
N LYS A 555 -10.75 -15.07 13.52
CA LYS A 555 -11.03 -16.45 13.99
C LYS A 555 -9.90 -17.08 14.82
N GLY A 556 -8.78 -16.40 15.02
CA GLY A 556 -7.67 -16.90 15.82
C GLY A 556 -6.31 -16.24 15.51
N THR A 557 -5.24 -16.85 16.00
CA THR A 557 -3.85 -16.36 15.89
C THR A 557 -2.89 -17.40 15.29
N ALA A 558 -3.42 -18.31 14.46
CA ALA A 558 -2.68 -19.46 13.93
C ALA A 558 -1.60 -19.07 12.89
N ALA A 559 -1.67 -17.90 12.27
CA ALA A 559 -0.67 -17.47 11.29
C ALA A 559 0.68 -17.13 11.96
N PHE A 560 1.75 -17.68 11.40
CA PHE A 560 3.11 -17.20 11.65
C PHE A 560 3.42 -16.05 10.70
N ASP A 561 3.64 -14.85 11.23
CA ASP A 561 3.82 -13.62 10.47
C ASP A 561 4.83 -12.69 11.15
N ILE A 562 5.40 -11.75 10.39
CA ILE A 562 6.17 -10.62 10.93
C ILE A 562 5.16 -9.69 11.60
N ARG A 563 5.29 -9.53 12.92
CA ARG A 563 4.47 -8.65 13.72
C ARG A 563 4.92 -7.21 13.56
N GLU A 564 6.19 -6.91 13.83
CA GLU A 564 6.73 -5.54 13.78
C GLU A 564 8.16 -5.54 13.22
N MET A 565 8.57 -4.40 12.67
CA MET A 565 9.95 -4.15 12.28
C MET A 565 10.33 -2.75 12.78
N ARG A 566 11.18 -2.71 13.81
CA ARG A 566 11.59 -1.50 14.50
C ARG A 566 13.02 -1.13 14.14
N ALA A 567 13.28 0.14 13.82
CA ALA A 567 14.65 0.61 13.67
C ALA A 567 15.37 0.61 15.02
N VAL A 568 16.56 0.03 15.07
CA VAL A 568 17.47 0.08 16.22
C VAL A 568 18.83 0.59 15.78
N SER A 569 19.70 0.95 16.72
CA SER A 569 21.05 1.40 16.40
C SER A 569 21.77 0.37 15.52
N GLY A 570 22.12 0.75 14.30
CA GLY A 570 22.86 -0.10 13.36
C GLY A 570 22.04 -1.23 12.70
N GLY A 571 20.70 -1.24 12.79
CA GLY A 571 19.91 -2.31 12.19
C GLY A 571 18.42 -2.29 12.53
N PHE A 572 17.82 -3.47 12.65
CA PHE A 572 16.38 -3.63 12.96
C PHE A 572 16.13 -4.70 14.01
N ALA A 573 15.09 -4.51 14.82
CA ALA A 573 14.46 -5.58 15.56
C ALA A 573 13.18 -6.01 14.82
N LEU A 574 13.14 -7.25 14.34
CA LEU A 574 11.95 -7.87 13.76
C LEU A 574 11.29 -8.76 14.81
N GLU A 575 10.03 -8.49 15.15
CA GLU A 575 9.21 -9.35 16.01
C GLU A 575 8.29 -10.20 15.15
N TYR A 576 8.14 -11.47 15.50
CA TYR A 576 7.27 -12.44 14.85
C TYR A 576 6.14 -12.87 15.80
N THR A 577 4.98 -13.23 15.24
CA THR A 577 3.82 -13.64 16.04
C THR A 577 4.05 -14.91 16.85
N GLN A 578 4.96 -15.78 16.40
CA GLN A 578 5.27 -17.08 17.00
C GLN A 578 6.79 -17.28 17.14
N PRO A 579 7.25 -18.17 18.05
CA PRO A 579 8.67 -18.49 18.18
C PRO A 579 9.24 -19.12 16.91
N LEU A 580 10.45 -18.75 16.50
CA LEU A 580 11.17 -19.34 15.37
C LEU A 580 11.54 -20.80 15.64
N SER A 581 11.57 -21.63 14.59
CA SER A 581 12.08 -23.01 14.63
C SER A 581 13.58 -23.07 14.86
N ASN A 582 14.07 -24.23 15.31
CA ASN A 582 15.51 -24.46 15.46
C ASN A 582 16.22 -24.42 14.10
N GLU A 583 15.56 -24.89 13.04
CA GLU A 583 16.04 -24.90 11.66
C GLU A 583 16.19 -23.47 11.09
N THR A 584 15.24 -22.59 11.42
CA THR A 584 15.33 -21.17 11.04
C THR A 584 16.42 -20.46 11.85
N ALA A 585 16.50 -20.75 13.16
CA ALA A 585 17.52 -20.18 14.05
C ALA A 585 18.95 -20.60 13.66
N ALA A 586 19.13 -21.77 13.04
CA ALA A 586 20.42 -22.21 12.52
C ALA A 586 20.84 -21.33 11.33
N GLY A 587 21.96 -20.61 11.47
CA GLY A 587 22.48 -19.73 10.43
C GLY A 587 21.63 -18.47 10.19
N LEU A 588 20.96 -17.99 11.24
CA LEU A 588 19.90 -16.97 11.16
C LEU A 588 20.25 -15.72 10.32
N ALA A 589 21.47 -15.19 10.40
CA ALA A 589 21.87 -14.01 9.62
C ALA A 589 21.75 -14.25 8.10
N ALA A 590 22.07 -15.44 7.61
CA ALA A 590 21.98 -15.81 6.19
C ALA A 590 20.53 -16.03 5.71
N ARG A 591 19.54 -16.03 6.62
CA ARG A 591 18.11 -16.13 6.28
C ARG A 591 17.52 -14.79 5.82
N TYR A 592 18.25 -13.70 5.98
CA TYR A 592 17.79 -12.37 5.64
C TYR A 592 18.51 -11.84 4.40
N LYS A 593 17.73 -11.31 3.45
CA LYS A 593 18.23 -10.50 2.34
C LYS A 593 17.81 -9.06 2.57
N VAL A 594 18.72 -8.13 2.33
CA VAL A 594 18.49 -6.71 2.59
C VAL A 594 18.92 -5.89 1.40
N GLU A 595 18.04 -5.01 0.96
CA GLU A 595 18.30 -4.02 -0.08
C GLU A 595 17.83 -2.66 0.40
N GLN A 596 18.49 -1.59 -0.05
CA GLN A 596 18.03 -0.23 0.19
C GLN A 596 18.11 0.62 -1.07
N TRP A 597 17.22 1.61 -1.18
CA TRP A 597 17.22 2.57 -2.28
C TRP A 597 16.54 3.86 -1.86
N ARG A 598 16.64 4.91 -2.68
CA ARG A 598 15.77 6.08 -2.58
C ARG A 598 15.01 6.32 -3.87
N TYR A 599 13.98 7.14 -3.78
CA TYR A 599 13.23 7.58 -4.95
C TYR A 599 13.66 8.97 -5.42
N VAL A 600 13.53 9.21 -6.72
CA VAL A 600 13.70 10.54 -7.33
C VAL A 600 12.37 10.98 -7.95
N PRO A 601 11.77 12.08 -7.46
CA PRO A 601 10.60 12.68 -8.11
C PRO A 601 10.92 13.14 -9.53
N ARG A 602 10.03 12.84 -10.48
CA ARG A 602 10.07 13.33 -11.87
C ARG A 602 8.74 13.97 -12.22
N VAL A 603 8.70 14.84 -13.23
CA VAL A 603 7.41 15.38 -13.72
C VAL A 603 6.56 14.28 -14.38
N ASP A 604 7.22 13.32 -15.01
CA ASP A 604 6.62 12.12 -15.59
C ASP A 604 5.99 11.22 -14.53
N TYR A 605 5.16 10.27 -14.95
CA TYR A 605 4.48 9.36 -14.03
C TYR A 605 5.48 8.52 -13.23
N GLY A 606 5.39 8.57 -11.89
CA GLY A 606 6.22 7.79 -11.00
C GLY A 606 7.66 8.29 -10.97
N GLY A 607 8.56 7.48 -10.43
CA GLY A 607 9.98 7.84 -10.37
C GLY A 607 10.85 6.64 -10.09
N PRO A 608 12.09 6.65 -10.60
CA PRO A 608 12.97 5.50 -10.50
C PRO A 608 13.41 5.27 -9.06
N LYS A 609 13.65 4.00 -8.74
CA LYS A 609 14.57 3.64 -7.67
C LYS A 609 15.98 4.04 -8.12
N VAL A 610 16.74 4.67 -7.23
CA VAL A 610 18.14 5.01 -7.45
C VAL A 610 18.94 4.72 -6.19
N ASP A 611 20.26 4.63 -6.35
CA ASP A 611 21.20 4.23 -5.29
C ASP A 611 20.78 2.90 -4.66
N GLU A 612 20.40 1.93 -5.50
CA GLU A 612 20.05 0.57 -5.09
C GLU A 612 21.30 -0.16 -4.59
N GLU A 613 21.25 -0.63 -3.35
CA GLU A 613 22.37 -1.26 -2.66
C GLU A 613 21.89 -2.52 -1.95
N THR A 614 22.51 -3.67 -2.26
CA THR A 614 22.39 -4.89 -1.45
C THR A 614 23.27 -4.76 -0.22
N LEU A 615 22.69 -4.97 0.96
CA LEU A 615 23.39 -4.91 2.24
C LEU A 615 23.59 -6.31 2.82
N THR A 616 24.71 -6.53 3.49
CA THR A 616 24.98 -7.78 4.22
C THR A 616 24.48 -7.67 5.65
N VAL A 617 23.71 -8.65 6.10
CA VAL A 617 23.39 -8.83 7.51
C VAL A 617 24.62 -9.39 8.23
N GLN A 618 25.28 -8.55 9.02
CA GLN A 618 26.51 -8.92 9.73
C GLN A 618 26.23 -9.92 10.84
N SER A 619 25.15 -9.72 11.59
CA SER A 619 24.71 -10.64 12.64
C SER A 619 23.21 -10.58 12.84
N ALA A 620 22.64 -11.68 13.34
CA ALA A 620 21.24 -11.78 13.75
C ALA A 620 21.17 -12.43 15.13
N THR A 621 20.67 -11.69 16.13
CA THR A 621 20.54 -12.17 17.51
C THR A 621 19.08 -12.50 17.80
N LEU A 622 18.82 -13.76 18.12
CA LEU A 622 17.50 -14.26 18.48
C LEU A 622 17.24 -14.04 19.98
N SER A 623 16.06 -13.51 20.33
CA SER A 623 15.61 -13.37 21.72
C SER A 623 15.38 -14.72 22.40
N ALA A 624 15.34 -14.72 23.74
CA ALA A 624 15.15 -15.94 24.52
C ALA A 624 13.81 -16.65 24.24
N ASP A 625 12.74 -15.89 24.01
CA ASP A 625 11.42 -16.43 23.61
C ASP A 625 11.36 -16.83 22.12
N ARG A 626 12.47 -16.61 21.39
CA ARG A 626 12.64 -16.84 19.97
C ARG A 626 11.62 -16.10 19.10
N LYS A 627 11.04 -14.99 19.55
CA LYS A 627 10.08 -14.21 18.75
C LYS A 627 10.68 -12.95 18.13
N THR A 628 11.83 -12.48 18.62
CA THR A 628 12.46 -11.26 18.13
C THR A 628 13.84 -11.56 17.59
N VAL A 629 14.15 -11.02 16.41
CA VAL A 629 15.47 -11.08 15.80
C VAL A 629 16.01 -9.67 15.65
N ILE A 630 17.16 -9.41 16.29
CA ILE A 630 17.90 -8.15 16.16
C ILE A 630 18.95 -8.34 15.07
N LEU A 631 18.76 -7.68 13.94
CA LEU A 631 19.70 -7.65 12.82
C LEU A 631 20.68 -6.49 12.99
N ALA A 632 21.97 -6.76 12.79
CA ALA A 632 22.98 -5.74 12.60
C ALA A 632 23.29 -5.63 11.10
N ILE A 633 23.10 -4.45 10.53
CA ILE A 633 23.18 -4.19 9.09
C ILE A 633 24.05 -2.93 8.89
N PRO A 634 25.37 -3.08 8.80
CA PRO A 634 26.25 -1.98 8.45
C PRO A 634 25.86 -1.39 7.08
N GLY A 635 25.93 -0.06 6.94
CA GLY A 635 25.66 0.63 5.67
C GLY A 635 24.22 1.15 5.49
N LEU A 636 23.34 0.96 6.48
CA LEU A 636 22.02 1.62 6.49
C LEU A 636 22.17 3.14 6.40
N LYS A 637 21.38 3.77 5.52
CA LYS A 637 21.38 5.22 5.30
C LYS A 637 20.01 5.83 5.60
N PRO A 638 19.94 7.06 6.11
CA PRO A 638 18.67 7.80 6.16
C PRO A 638 18.21 8.16 4.74
N ASN A 639 16.94 8.54 4.61
CA ASN A 639 16.27 8.77 3.33
C ASN A 639 16.36 7.56 2.40
N ARG A 640 16.03 6.38 2.93
CA ARG A 640 15.97 5.14 2.17
C ARG A 640 14.65 4.41 2.42
N VAL A 641 14.21 3.64 1.43
CA VAL A 641 13.41 2.45 1.68
C VAL A 641 14.40 1.31 1.87
N VAL A 642 14.18 0.51 2.91
CA VAL A 642 14.99 -0.67 3.21
C VAL A 642 14.06 -1.88 3.15
N HIS A 643 14.28 -2.73 2.16
CA HIS A 643 13.55 -3.98 1.98
C HIS A 643 14.29 -5.10 2.71
N VAL A 644 13.63 -5.72 3.69
CA VAL A 644 14.15 -6.88 4.42
C VAL A 644 13.27 -8.08 4.12
N ARG A 645 13.89 -9.13 3.58
CA ARG A 645 13.23 -10.39 3.23
C ARG A 645 13.73 -11.52 4.12
N SER A 646 12.84 -12.09 4.94
CA SER A 646 13.03 -13.30 5.75
C SER A 646 12.86 -14.55 4.86
N ALA A 647 13.79 -14.77 3.94
CA ALA A 647 13.63 -15.68 2.80
C ALA A 647 13.36 -17.13 3.24
N ARG A 648 12.48 -17.83 2.51
CA ARG A 648 12.18 -19.24 2.78
C ARG A 648 13.42 -20.15 2.54
N PRO A 649 13.55 -21.27 3.26
CA PRO A 649 12.66 -21.76 4.31
C PRO A 649 12.78 -20.90 5.59
N PHE A 650 11.63 -20.50 6.13
CA PHE A 650 11.51 -19.69 7.34
C PHE A 650 10.22 -20.12 8.07
N SER A 651 10.35 -20.70 9.26
CA SER A 651 9.23 -21.34 9.97
C SER A 651 9.22 -21.08 11.47
N SER A 652 8.03 -21.17 12.05
CA SER A 652 7.83 -21.17 13.49
C SER A 652 8.20 -22.53 14.10
N ALA A 653 8.31 -22.58 15.42
CA ALA A 653 8.67 -23.76 16.20
C ALA A 653 7.72 -24.97 16.02
N ASP A 654 6.49 -24.75 15.56
CA ASP A 654 5.53 -25.79 15.22
C ASP A 654 5.56 -26.21 13.74
N GLY A 655 6.46 -25.62 12.95
CA GLY A 655 6.64 -25.92 11.53
C GLY A 655 5.80 -25.06 10.58
N THR A 656 5.00 -24.11 11.08
CA THR A 656 4.21 -23.21 10.23
C THR A 656 5.14 -22.29 9.43
N SER A 657 4.99 -22.28 8.10
CA SER A 657 5.76 -21.37 7.23
C SER A 657 5.33 -19.91 7.43
N LEU A 658 6.29 -19.00 7.30
CA LEU A 658 6.03 -17.56 7.39
C LEU A 658 5.06 -17.11 6.28
N TRP A 659 3.97 -16.47 6.68
CA TRP A 659 2.87 -16.07 5.80
C TRP A 659 3.34 -15.10 4.71
N SER A 660 4.01 -14.01 5.11
CA SER A 660 4.75 -13.15 4.19
C SER A 660 6.14 -12.84 4.73
N THR A 661 7.15 -12.93 3.87
CA THR A 661 8.56 -12.81 4.25
C THR A 661 9.11 -11.40 4.13
N GLU A 662 8.38 -10.50 3.48
CA GLU A 662 8.89 -9.20 3.02
C GLU A 662 8.38 -8.04 3.87
N ALA A 663 9.27 -7.11 4.18
CA ALA A 663 9.00 -5.88 4.90
C ALA A 663 9.74 -4.72 4.23
N TRP A 664 9.03 -3.62 3.94
CA TRP A 664 9.62 -2.41 3.37
C TRP A 664 9.59 -1.30 4.42
N TYR A 665 10.76 -0.99 4.98
CA TYR A 665 10.92 0.04 6.00
C TYR A 665 11.27 1.38 5.37
N THR A 666 10.52 2.43 5.66
CA THR A 666 10.84 3.81 5.30
C THR A 666 11.77 4.41 6.35
N MET A 667 13.06 4.46 6.05
CA MET A 667 14.11 5.00 6.93
C MET A 667 14.31 6.49 6.65
N ASN A 668 13.48 7.35 7.23
CA ASN A 668 13.67 8.80 7.11
C ASN A 668 14.88 9.27 7.93
N GLN A 669 15.07 8.69 9.11
CA GLN A 669 16.14 8.99 10.05
C GLN A 669 16.64 7.69 10.71
N LEU A 670 17.94 7.62 10.98
CA LEU A 670 18.52 6.54 11.76
C LEU A 670 18.30 6.79 13.27
N PRO A 671 17.91 5.78 14.05
CA PRO A 671 17.77 5.91 15.50
C PRO A 671 19.15 6.11 16.16
N GLY A 672 19.20 6.97 17.17
CA GLY A 672 20.44 7.25 17.93
C GLY A 672 21.39 8.26 17.28
N THR A 673 21.10 8.72 16.05
CA THR A 673 21.79 9.87 15.44
C THR A 673 21.23 11.17 16.03
N PRO A 674 22.07 12.15 16.40
CA PRO A 674 21.59 13.45 16.86
C PRO A 674 20.63 14.10 15.85
N SER A 675 19.50 14.61 16.34
CA SER A 675 18.56 15.41 15.54
C SER A 675 19.10 16.82 15.27
N SER A 676 19.95 17.34 16.16
CA SER A 676 20.79 18.52 15.96
C SER A 676 21.96 18.53 16.96
N THR A 677 23.05 19.21 16.62
CA THR A 677 24.25 19.37 17.48
C THR A 677 24.68 20.83 17.44
N GLY A 678 24.95 21.41 18.61
CA GLY A 678 25.46 22.78 18.73
C GLY A 678 25.23 23.38 20.12
N GLU A 679 25.33 24.70 20.22
CA GLU A 679 25.14 25.45 21.46
C GLU A 679 23.66 25.48 21.89
N VAL A 680 23.39 25.17 23.16
CA VAL A 680 22.07 25.36 23.79
C VAL A 680 22.10 26.68 24.56
N LYS A 681 21.34 27.69 24.12
CA LYS A 681 21.42 29.07 24.67
C LYS A 681 20.28 29.38 25.62
N GLY A 682 20.61 29.78 26.84
CA GLY A 682 19.68 30.14 27.91
C GLY A 682 19.59 31.65 28.17
N VAL A 683 19.22 32.00 29.39
CA VAL A 683 19.12 33.39 29.87
C VAL A 683 20.41 34.19 29.59
N GLY A 684 20.26 35.44 29.16
CA GLY A 684 21.40 36.30 28.80
C GLY A 684 22.15 35.88 27.54
N SER A 685 21.56 35.04 26.68
CA SER A 685 22.17 34.49 25.47
C SER A 685 23.45 33.69 25.74
N LYS A 686 23.59 33.16 26.96
CA LYS A 686 24.71 32.32 27.39
C LYS A 686 24.42 30.85 27.13
N CYS A 687 25.47 30.04 27.10
CA CYS A 687 25.41 28.64 26.73
C CYS A 687 25.28 27.75 27.96
N LEU A 688 24.52 26.65 27.80
CA LEU A 688 24.58 25.51 28.70
C LEU A 688 25.96 24.87 28.58
N ASP A 689 26.65 24.70 29.70
CA ASP A 689 28.08 24.44 29.76
C ASP A 689 28.39 23.33 30.78
N VAL A 690 29.30 22.44 30.42
CA VAL A 690 29.88 21.48 31.37
C VAL A 690 31.05 22.14 32.07
N ASP A 691 30.95 22.30 33.39
CA ASP A 691 31.94 23.03 34.19
C ASP A 691 33.36 22.49 33.98
N ASN A 692 34.27 23.38 33.55
CA ASN A 692 35.67 23.09 33.22
C ASN A 692 35.86 21.93 32.22
N ALA A 693 34.87 21.65 31.36
CA ALA A 693 34.86 20.48 30.49
C ALA A 693 35.09 19.14 31.22
N GLY A 694 34.71 19.07 32.51
CA GLY A 694 34.89 17.87 33.33
C GLY A 694 34.05 16.69 32.83
N THR A 695 34.67 15.51 32.69
CA THR A 695 33.98 14.30 32.22
C THR A 695 33.70 13.29 33.35
N ALA A 696 33.99 13.64 34.60
CA ALA A 696 33.63 12.82 35.76
C ALA A 696 32.10 12.80 35.94
N ASP A 697 31.56 11.66 36.36
CA ASP A 697 30.14 11.56 36.71
C ASP A 697 29.82 12.51 37.87
N GLY A 698 28.76 13.29 37.71
CA GLY A 698 28.36 14.33 38.64
C GLY A 698 28.99 15.70 38.39
N THR A 699 29.71 15.90 37.28
CA THR A 699 30.21 17.23 36.89
C THR A 699 29.04 18.20 36.76
N LYS A 700 29.18 19.39 37.34
CA LYS A 700 28.15 20.43 37.35
C LYS A 700 27.86 20.90 35.93
N VAL A 701 26.58 21.02 35.58
CA VAL A 701 26.14 21.73 34.38
C VAL A 701 25.73 23.15 34.79
N GLN A 702 26.18 24.14 34.02
CA GLN A 702 26.07 25.55 34.37
C GLN A 702 25.76 26.42 33.16
N LEU A 703 25.55 27.70 33.41
CA LEU A 703 25.49 28.74 32.40
C LEU A 703 26.87 29.40 32.26
N TRP A 704 27.35 29.56 31.02
CA TRP A 704 28.64 30.18 30.73
C TRP A 704 28.59 30.99 29.43
N THR A 705 29.41 32.04 29.33
CA THR A 705 29.59 32.81 28.09
C THR A 705 29.92 31.86 26.93
N CYS A 706 29.16 31.95 25.84
CA CYS A 706 29.35 31.07 24.69
C CYS A 706 30.77 31.22 24.12
N ASN A 707 31.51 30.11 24.03
CA ASN A 707 32.91 30.05 23.62
C ASN A 707 33.17 28.95 22.57
N SER A 708 32.11 28.29 22.09
CA SER A 708 32.15 27.26 21.05
C SER A 708 33.14 26.11 21.32
N THR A 709 33.40 25.82 22.59
CA THR A 709 34.18 24.64 23.00
C THR A 709 33.30 23.39 23.09
N PRO A 710 33.89 22.18 23.06
CA PRO A 710 33.12 20.94 23.22
C PRO A 710 32.31 20.83 24.53
N ALA A 711 32.62 21.64 25.56
CA ALA A 711 31.86 21.71 26.80
C ALA A 711 30.47 22.37 26.63
N GLN A 712 30.26 23.07 25.52
CA GLN A 712 29.01 23.76 25.17
C GLN A 712 28.34 23.19 23.92
N GLU A 713 28.93 22.17 23.32
CA GLU A 713 28.40 21.48 22.16
C GLU A 713 27.51 20.31 22.63
N TRP A 714 26.20 20.52 22.55
CA TRP A 714 25.20 19.54 22.95
C TRP A 714 24.58 18.89 21.73
N SER A 715 24.58 17.56 21.71
CA SER A 715 23.86 16.74 20.74
C SER A 715 22.51 16.34 21.31
N LEU A 716 21.44 16.78 20.67
CA LEU A 716 20.09 16.38 21.02
C LEU A 716 19.77 15.09 20.27
N LEU A 717 19.57 14.01 21.01
CA LEU A 717 19.09 12.76 20.44
C LEU A 717 17.57 12.76 20.50
N GLY A 718 16.92 12.25 19.46
CA GLY A 718 15.47 12.16 19.47
C GLY A 718 14.89 11.06 20.38
N THR A 719 15.75 10.34 21.11
CA THR A 719 15.36 9.59 22.32
C THR A 719 15.07 10.50 23.52
N GLY A 720 15.32 11.81 23.40
CA GLY A 720 15.25 12.80 24.48
C GLY A 720 16.56 12.96 25.26
N ALA A 721 17.59 12.17 24.96
CA ALA A 721 18.90 12.37 25.59
C ALA A 721 19.59 13.62 25.03
N VAL A 722 20.10 14.48 25.92
CA VAL A 722 20.90 15.66 25.57
C VAL A 722 22.34 15.37 25.99
N ARG A 723 23.27 15.34 25.03
CA ARG A 723 24.63 14.81 25.26
C ARG A 723 25.73 15.85 25.03
N ALA A 724 26.70 15.91 25.92
CA ALA A 724 27.95 16.63 25.73
C ALA A 724 29.11 15.77 26.22
N LEU A 725 30.29 15.89 25.60
CA LEU A 725 31.52 15.19 25.99
C LEU A 725 31.34 13.66 26.18
N GLY A 726 30.49 13.03 25.35
CA GLY A 726 30.19 11.60 25.41
C GLY A 726 29.27 11.15 26.55
N LYS A 727 28.69 12.10 27.31
CA LYS A 727 27.82 11.85 28.47
C LYS A 727 26.48 12.56 28.34
N CYS A 728 25.56 12.30 29.26
CA CYS A 728 24.17 12.75 29.22
C CYS A 728 23.90 13.84 30.26
N LEU A 729 23.04 14.80 29.90
CA LEU A 729 22.42 15.76 30.82
C LEU A 729 21.46 14.99 31.75
N ASP A 730 21.76 15.00 33.03
CA ASP A 730 21.22 14.06 34.02
C ASP A 730 20.68 14.79 35.24
N ILE A 731 19.58 14.28 35.80
CA ILE A 731 19.04 14.75 37.08
C ILE A 731 19.62 13.90 38.20
N ASP A 732 20.29 14.56 39.14
CA ASP A 732 21.00 13.88 40.22
C ASP A 732 20.09 12.93 41.00
N ASN A 733 20.55 11.67 41.11
CA ASN A 733 19.84 10.57 41.76
C ASN A 733 18.38 10.39 41.33
N SER A 734 18.03 10.76 40.09
CA SER A 734 16.65 10.76 39.58
C SER A 734 15.66 11.55 40.45
N GLY A 735 16.14 12.60 41.14
CA GLY A 735 15.31 13.42 42.01
C GLY A 735 14.18 14.13 41.26
N THR A 736 13.07 14.40 41.97
CA THR A 736 11.89 15.09 41.40
C THR A 736 11.54 16.39 42.13
N ALA A 737 12.36 16.80 43.11
CA ALA A 737 12.14 18.01 43.90
C ALA A 737 12.63 19.28 43.16
N ASP A 738 12.10 20.43 43.56
CA ASP A 738 12.63 21.72 43.06
C ASP A 738 14.01 21.94 43.70
N GLY A 739 14.97 22.42 42.89
CA GLY A 739 16.37 22.58 43.31
C GLY A 739 17.24 21.34 43.13
N THR A 740 16.70 20.22 42.63
CA THR A 740 17.53 19.04 42.32
C THR A 740 18.57 19.41 41.26
N LYS A 741 19.83 19.11 41.54
CA LYS A 741 20.96 19.42 40.68
C LYS A 741 20.83 18.72 39.31
N VAL A 742 21.17 19.46 38.25
CA VAL A 742 21.40 18.89 36.92
C VAL A 742 22.91 18.79 36.67
N GLN A 743 23.34 17.65 36.15
CA GLN A 743 24.76 17.28 36.06
C GLN A 743 25.07 16.51 34.77
N LEU A 744 26.35 16.30 34.52
CA LEU A 744 26.82 15.39 33.49
C LEU A 744 27.01 13.99 34.08
N TRP A 745 26.42 12.98 33.45
CA TRP A 745 26.49 11.59 33.90
C TRP A 745 26.61 10.60 32.75
N THR A 746 27.24 9.45 33.00
CA THR A 746 27.32 8.32 32.07
C THR A 746 25.92 7.97 31.56
N CYS A 747 25.75 7.95 30.23
CA CYS A 747 24.45 7.66 29.64
C CYS A 747 23.99 6.24 30.01
N ASN A 748 22.90 6.13 30.77
CA ASN A 748 22.37 4.87 31.32
C ASN A 748 20.92 4.59 30.85
N GLY A 749 20.33 5.49 30.06
CA GLY A 749 19.01 5.30 29.45
C GLY A 749 17.83 5.43 30.44
N THR A 750 18.09 5.88 31.67
CA THR A 750 17.03 6.13 32.65
C THR A 750 16.23 7.39 32.30
N ALA A 751 15.04 7.52 32.87
CA ALA A 751 14.17 8.67 32.63
C ALA A 751 14.74 10.00 33.18
N ALA A 752 15.74 9.95 34.06
CA ALA A 752 16.47 11.13 34.56
C ALA A 752 17.31 11.81 33.47
N GLN A 753 17.60 11.11 32.37
CA GLN A 753 18.42 11.60 31.24
C GLN A 753 17.57 12.00 30.03
N VAL A 754 16.25 12.01 30.18
CA VAL A 754 15.31 12.34 29.10
C VAL A 754 14.83 13.77 29.27
N TRP A 755 14.97 14.57 28.22
CA TRP A 755 14.54 15.96 28.14
C TRP A 755 13.70 16.16 26.88
N GLN A 756 12.55 16.79 27.05
CA GLN A 756 11.57 17.03 26.00
C GLN A 756 11.45 18.53 25.74
N PRO A 757 11.91 19.02 24.56
CA PRO A 757 11.64 20.38 24.12
C PRO A 757 10.14 20.64 24.06
N GLN A 758 9.72 21.79 24.58
CA GLN A 758 8.34 22.27 24.51
C GLN A 758 8.23 23.41 23.50
N SER A 759 7.03 23.62 22.95
CA SER A 759 6.75 24.70 21.98
C SER A 759 6.95 26.11 22.57
N ASP A 760 6.91 26.23 23.90
CA ASP A 760 7.18 27.48 24.60
C ASP A 760 8.69 27.76 24.79
N GLY A 761 9.58 26.84 24.39
CA GLY A 761 11.02 26.96 24.54
C GLY A 761 11.59 26.43 25.86
N THR A 762 10.79 25.74 26.69
CA THR A 762 11.32 25.01 27.86
C THR A 762 11.85 23.63 27.49
N LEU A 763 12.78 23.10 28.30
CA LEU A 763 13.21 21.70 28.27
C LEU A 763 12.63 20.99 29.50
N ARG A 764 11.65 20.10 29.29
CA ARG A 764 10.94 19.41 30.36
C ARG A 764 11.43 17.98 30.53
N ASN A 765 11.71 17.56 31.75
CA ASN A 765 11.96 16.16 32.06
C ASN A 765 10.61 15.44 32.32
N PRO A 766 10.29 14.35 31.60
CA PRO A 766 8.99 13.70 31.71
C PRO A 766 8.79 12.91 33.01
N GLN A 767 9.86 12.45 33.67
CA GLN A 767 9.79 11.71 34.94
C GLN A 767 9.35 12.61 36.09
N SER A 768 9.98 13.78 36.19
CA SER A 768 9.69 14.75 37.25
C SER A 768 8.54 15.70 36.90
N GLY A 769 8.24 15.84 35.61
CA GLY A 769 7.29 16.82 35.09
C GLY A 769 7.79 18.27 35.13
N LYS A 770 9.07 18.49 35.46
CA LYS A 770 9.69 19.80 35.72
C LYS A 770 10.66 20.23 34.62
N CYS A 771 11.07 21.49 34.66
CA CYS A 771 11.85 22.14 33.61
C CYS A 771 13.32 22.33 34.01
N LEU A 772 14.21 22.30 33.02
CA LEU A 772 15.60 22.73 33.14
C LEU A 772 15.63 24.24 33.39
N ASP A 773 16.15 24.64 34.54
CA ASP A 773 16.18 26.02 34.99
C ASP A 773 17.61 26.44 35.39
N VAL A 774 17.88 27.73 35.34
CA VAL A 774 19.12 28.32 35.86
C VAL A 774 18.87 28.87 37.26
N VAL A 775 19.66 28.44 38.24
CA VAL A 775 19.48 28.81 39.66
C VAL A 775 19.34 30.33 39.83
N GLY A 776 18.21 30.75 40.40
CA GLY A 776 17.90 32.16 40.69
C GLY A 776 17.72 33.04 39.45
N GLY A 777 17.64 32.46 38.24
CA GLY A 777 17.54 33.18 36.98
C GLY A 777 18.73 34.07 36.65
N SER A 778 19.88 33.83 37.29
CA SER A 778 21.10 34.63 37.12
C SER A 778 21.75 34.40 35.75
N GLY A 779 22.08 35.49 35.06
CA GLY A 779 22.86 35.48 33.83
C GLY A 779 24.39 35.46 34.05
N ASN A 780 24.88 35.23 35.26
CA ASN A 780 26.31 35.21 35.56
C ASN A 780 26.97 33.88 35.14
N ASP A 781 28.22 33.96 34.72
CA ASP A 781 29.03 32.77 34.41
C ASP A 781 29.21 31.91 35.67
N GLY A 782 29.08 30.59 35.50
CA GLY A 782 29.23 29.62 36.58
C GLY A 782 27.94 29.27 37.33
N THR A 783 26.83 29.94 37.01
CA THR A 783 25.52 29.70 37.63
C THR A 783 25.02 28.30 37.27
N ALA A 784 24.70 27.47 38.26
CA ALA A 784 24.30 26.08 38.04
C ALA A 784 22.93 25.96 37.36
N ALA A 785 22.76 24.88 36.59
CA ALA A 785 21.46 24.39 36.16
C ALA A 785 20.85 23.45 37.21
N HIS A 786 19.54 23.51 37.37
CA HIS A 786 18.79 22.67 38.29
C HIS A 786 17.39 22.35 37.74
N LEU A 787 16.68 21.47 38.42
CA LEU A 787 15.31 21.15 38.15
C LEU A 787 14.38 22.09 38.91
N TRP A 788 13.40 22.68 38.23
CA TRP A 788 12.42 23.55 38.88
C TRP A 788 11.03 23.40 38.24
N SER A 789 9.98 23.68 39.01
CA SER A 789 8.62 23.80 38.52
C SER A 789 8.57 24.65 37.24
N CYS A 790 7.84 24.21 36.22
CA CYS A 790 7.77 24.92 34.94
C CYS A 790 6.93 26.20 35.10
N LEU A 791 7.59 27.36 35.14
CA LEU A 791 6.98 28.67 35.39
C LEU A 791 6.91 29.56 34.15
N ASN A 792 7.36 29.07 32.98
CA ASN A 792 7.39 29.83 31.73
C ASN A 792 8.23 31.13 31.83
N GLN A 793 9.28 31.14 32.66
CA GLN A 793 10.17 32.29 32.88
C GLN A 793 11.42 32.22 32.00
N GLN A 794 12.10 33.35 31.82
CA GLN A 794 13.28 33.46 30.94
C GLN A 794 14.43 32.52 31.34
N SER A 795 14.58 32.20 32.63
CA SER A 795 15.58 31.26 33.16
C SER A 795 15.38 29.81 32.71
N GLN A 796 14.19 29.49 32.17
CA GLN A 796 13.81 28.17 31.65
C GLN A 796 13.72 28.15 30.13
N LYS A 797 14.02 29.26 29.44
CA LYS A 797 13.95 29.35 27.98
C LYS A 797 15.29 28.99 27.37
N TRP A 798 15.26 27.98 26.52
CA TRP A 798 16.42 27.44 25.84
C TRP A 798 16.20 27.49 24.33
N LEU A 799 17.10 28.18 23.62
CA LEU A 799 17.23 28.06 22.18
C LEU A 799 18.11 26.83 21.89
N LEU A 800 17.52 25.83 21.25
CA LEU A 800 18.19 24.58 20.89
C LEU A 800 18.89 24.73 19.53
N PRO A 801 19.91 23.88 19.23
CA PRO A 801 20.68 23.92 17.99
C PRO A 801 19.87 23.60 16.73
#